data_AF-A0A1M3MU00-F1
#
_entry.id   AF-A0A1M3MU00-F1
#
_cell.length_a   1.000
_cell.length_b   1.000
_cell.length_c   1.000
_cell.angle_alpha   90.00
_cell.angle_beta   90.00
_cell.angle_gamma   90.00
#
_symmetry.space_group_name_H-M   'P 1'
#
loop_
_entity.id
_entity.type
_entity.pdbx_description
1 polymer ?
#
loop_
_entity_poly.entity_id
_entity_poly.type
_entity_poly.pdbx_seq_one_letter_code
_entity_poly.pdbx_strand_id
1 'polypeptide(L)'
;MQQGCSMFPLRALVLGLASLSLLALTGACTTDAADAPPAEATSTVPIGAKCTTDDECGGGRCESNACVPGRKCTDDSECGGARCIDNGCAPATCVDGAKNSGETDVDCGGAACPRCAAGKACVEATDCADKVCASGVCAPASATDGVENGTETDVDCGGGAPTDAPRCADGLKCKVGDDCVNRICGSTGTCTPATTTDGVKNGNETDVDCGGFDAPRCAEGKACKQGEDCDSRFCTDDVCEPRKAGRKDGDETDVDCGGSLAPKCDWDKACLVDADCTSNACSGTNKCLTGPSCRVTNGGQTCGPNGDADCCRSLAVTNYPQQDGKTVYLDKYEITAGRMRAFVDTVTAAQGGVPDIKGYMAANRPARWHLAWEAVLPSNTGLGNQPGVMYTIANPTPAQSQPLSGFLYPGQDVYLSVRTQTSWSVSSGTYTIYPGLAQTFGEYHFFPEYNPEYAASHALNCSNEKQSYGVGTYWMPTATIQAISAKPPENVTGRAFTQAQMDQRALNCTTFAMFAAFCAWDGGQLVTEEVMQHVVNGRIGSAGNCTNGINMADDSSKACYAVWYEAGSDADDSGRIAPPGRIAADVVKIAPSDEGWFDLKGNLLETVVKSNDRFDYKGYGLGYASVTHHKAQIMTPRNKGGSFGARCMRLK
;
A
#
# COMPACT_ATOMS: atom_id res chain seq x y z
N MET A 1 22.34 28.69 -37.55
CA MET A 1 21.08 28.00 -37.84
C MET A 1 20.31 27.83 -36.53
N GLN A 2 18.99 27.97 -36.59
CA GLN A 2 17.92 27.61 -35.63
C GLN A 2 18.20 27.50 -34.10
N GLN A 3 17.44 28.35 -33.38
CA GLN A 3 16.70 28.16 -32.12
C GLN A 3 16.95 26.94 -31.19
N GLY A 4 16.90 27.20 -29.88
CA GLY A 4 16.62 26.23 -28.82
C GLY A 4 16.34 26.94 -27.49
N CYS A 5 15.20 26.65 -26.85
CA CYS A 5 14.74 27.31 -25.61
C CYS A 5 14.75 26.31 -24.44
N SER A 6 15.18 26.74 -23.24
CA SER A 6 14.81 26.13 -21.95
C SER A 6 15.33 26.96 -20.77
N MET A 7 14.47 27.23 -19.78
CA MET A 7 14.91 27.52 -18.41
C MET A 7 13.79 27.20 -17.41
N PHE A 8 14.10 26.35 -16.42
CA PHE A 8 13.36 26.19 -15.17
C PHE A 8 14.19 26.83 -14.04
N PRO A 9 13.57 27.53 -13.05
CA PRO A 9 14.32 28.24 -12.01
C PRO A 9 14.44 27.46 -10.68
N LEU A 10 15.41 27.85 -9.84
CA LEU A 10 15.44 27.48 -8.43
C LEU A 10 16.05 28.60 -7.55
N ARG A 11 15.30 29.03 -6.52
CA ARG A 11 15.67 29.50 -5.14
C ARG A 11 16.93 30.39 -4.91
N ALA A 12 16.98 31.30 -3.93
CA ALA A 12 16.03 31.89 -2.96
C ALA A 12 16.73 33.01 -2.14
N LEU A 13 16.06 33.56 -1.11
CA LEU A 13 16.60 34.36 0.03
C LEU A 13 16.98 35.84 -0.27
N VAL A 14 16.80 36.85 0.62
CA VAL A 14 16.35 36.94 2.04
C VAL A 14 15.65 38.30 2.31
N LEU A 15 15.00 38.40 3.49
CA LEU A 15 14.85 39.58 4.37
C LEU A 15 13.82 40.69 4.04
N GLY A 16 13.12 41.13 5.10
CA GLY A 16 12.34 42.36 5.18
C GLY A 16 12.27 42.84 6.63
N LEU A 17 11.79 44.08 6.88
CA LEU A 17 11.32 44.58 8.18
C LEU A 17 10.76 46.03 8.05
N ALA A 18 9.97 46.44 9.06
CA ALA A 18 9.61 47.83 9.43
C ALA A 18 8.52 48.62 8.65
N SER A 19 7.29 48.36 9.08
CA SER A 19 6.15 49.28 9.29
C SER A 19 6.41 50.79 9.57
N LEU A 20 5.52 51.68 9.10
CA LEU A 20 4.43 52.36 9.87
C LEU A 20 4.08 53.81 9.38
N SER A 21 2.81 54.02 9.00
CA SER A 21 1.96 55.24 9.17
C SER A 21 2.15 56.57 8.39
N LEU A 22 1.04 56.93 7.71
CA LEU A 22 0.28 58.22 7.74
C LEU A 22 0.38 59.29 6.63
N LEU A 23 -0.83 59.76 6.28
CA LEU A 23 -1.23 61.09 5.76
C LEU A 23 -1.04 61.47 4.26
N ALA A 24 -2.12 61.23 3.50
CA ALA A 24 -2.91 62.22 2.75
C ALA A 24 -2.37 62.97 1.49
N LEU A 25 -3.36 63.40 0.70
CA LEU A 25 -3.39 64.41 -0.39
C LEU A 25 -2.97 64.01 -1.83
N THR A 26 -4.00 63.99 -2.68
CA THR A 26 -4.11 64.62 -4.03
C THR A 26 -3.17 64.23 -5.17
N GLY A 27 -3.77 63.67 -6.22
CA GLY A 27 -3.27 63.72 -7.60
C GLY A 27 -4.32 64.30 -8.56
N ALA A 28 -4.10 65.54 -8.99
CA ALA A 28 -4.59 66.14 -10.23
C ALA A 28 -3.93 65.43 -11.46
N CYS A 29 -4.25 65.59 -12.75
CA CYS A 29 -5.31 66.17 -13.61
C CYS A 29 -5.01 65.63 -15.06
N THR A 30 -5.80 65.73 -16.12
CA THR A 30 -7.12 66.35 -16.45
C THR A 30 -7.67 65.66 -17.72
N THR A 31 -8.91 65.96 -18.11
CA THR A 31 -9.35 65.86 -19.53
C THR A 31 -9.83 67.22 -20.01
N ASP A 32 -9.41 67.63 -21.20
CA ASP A 32 -9.72 68.94 -21.77
C ASP A 32 -11.22 69.13 -22.04
N ALA A 33 -11.73 70.30 -21.70
CA ALA A 33 -12.99 70.82 -22.18
C ALA A 33 -12.71 72.13 -22.93
N ALA A 34 -13.10 72.19 -24.20
CA ALA A 34 -13.00 73.37 -25.05
C ALA A 34 -14.39 73.76 -25.60
N ASP A 35 -14.53 75.04 -25.94
CA ASP A 35 -15.68 75.66 -26.60
C ASP A 35 -16.99 75.79 -25.79
N ALA A 36 -16.96 76.72 -24.83
CA ALA A 36 -18.14 77.49 -24.43
C ALA A 36 -18.11 78.88 -25.13
N PRO A 37 -19.14 79.25 -25.93
CA PRO A 37 -19.30 80.61 -26.45
C PRO A 37 -19.65 81.61 -25.32
N PRO A 38 -19.56 82.94 -25.54
CA PRO A 38 -19.37 83.89 -24.45
C PRO A 38 -20.60 84.05 -23.55
N ALA A 39 -20.34 84.32 -22.27
CA ALA A 39 -21.37 84.67 -21.30
C ALA A 39 -22.04 86.00 -21.68
N GLU A 40 -23.27 85.94 -22.19
CA GLU A 40 -24.18 87.08 -22.10
C GLU A 40 -24.56 87.31 -20.63
N ALA A 41 -24.59 88.58 -20.23
CA ALA A 41 -24.78 88.96 -18.84
C ALA A 41 -26.25 88.80 -18.38
N THR A 42 -26.63 87.60 -17.95
CA THR A 42 -27.92 87.37 -17.29
C THR A 42 -27.90 87.95 -15.87
N SER A 43 -28.43 89.17 -15.73
CA SER A 43 -28.60 89.86 -14.46
C SER A 43 -29.52 89.06 -13.53
N THR A 44 -28.98 88.48 -12.45
CA THR A 44 -29.75 87.70 -11.48
C THR A 44 -30.49 88.61 -10.49
N VAL A 45 -31.60 89.18 -10.93
CA VAL A 45 -32.51 89.96 -10.08
C VAL A 45 -33.48 88.99 -9.35
N PRO A 46 -33.48 88.93 -8.01
CA PRO A 46 -34.32 87.99 -7.28
C PRO A 46 -35.80 88.38 -7.33
N ILE A 47 -36.68 87.37 -7.35
CA ILE A 47 -38.14 87.55 -7.27
C ILE A 47 -38.47 88.28 -5.96
N GLY A 48 -39.30 89.32 -6.04
CA GLY A 48 -39.57 90.24 -4.93
C GLY A 48 -38.61 91.44 -4.82
N ALA A 49 -37.59 91.56 -5.68
CA ALA A 49 -36.78 92.79 -5.79
C ALA A 49 -37.66 93.99 -6.17
N LYS A 50 -37.35 95.17 -5.62
CA LYS A 50 -38.06 96.41 -5.98
C LYS A 50 -37.70 96.82 -7.40
N CYS A 51 -38.72 97.23 -8.15
CA CYS A 51 -38.63 97.68 -9.53
C CYS A 51 -39.57 98.87 -9.77
N THR A 52 -39.34 99.61 -10.86
CA THR A 52 -40.27 100.60 -11.42
C THR A 52 -40.68 100.32 -12.87
N THR A 53 -39.92 99.50 -13.59
CA THR A 53 -40.14 99.09 -14.98
C THR A 53 -39.76 97.62 -15.20
N ASP A 54 -40.29 96.98 -16.24
CA ASP A 54 -40.11 95.54 -16.49
C ASP A 54 -38.64 95.17 -16.82
N ASP A 55 -37.89 96.08 -17.45
CA ASP A 55 -36.47 95.88 -17.81
C ASP A 55 -35.57 95.71 -16.58
N GLU A 56 -36.03 96.13 -15.39
CA GLU A 56 -35.33 95.97 -14.11
C GLU A 56 -35.45 94.54 -13.53
N CYS A 57 -36.31 93.68 -14.09
CA CYS A 57 -36.66 92.38 -13.51
C CYS A 57 -36.04 91.14 -14.18
N GLY A 58 -35.02 91.32 -15.04
CA GLY A 58 -34.16 90.21 -15.50
C GLY A 58 -34.88 89.05 -16.19
N GLY A 59 -36.02 89.31 -16.85
CA GLY A 59 -36.89 88.30 -17.47
C GLY A 59 -38.25 88.11 -16.80
N GLY A 60 -38.45 88.68 -15.60
CA GLY A 60 -39.76 88.85 -14.96
C GLY A 60 -40.49 90.12 -15.37
N ARG A 61 -41.62 90.42 -14.71
CA ARG A 61 -42.37 91.67 -14.83
C ARG A 61 -42.30 92.47 -13.53
N CYS A 62 -42.38 93.80 -13.61
CA CYS A 62 -42.61 94.65 -12.45
C CYS A 62 -44.12 94.83 -12.16
N GLU A 63 -44.65 94.17 -11.12
CA GLU A 63 -46.02 94.40 -10.64
C GLU A 63 -46.01 94.85 -9.18
N SER A 64 -46.82 95.88 -8.85
CA SER A 64 -46.91 96.44 -7.49
C SER A 64 -45.56 96.80 -6.84
N ASN A 65 -44.61 97.32 -7.63
CA ASN A 65 -43.25 97.68 -7.20
C ASN A 65 -42.40 96.46 -6.76
N ALA A 66 -42.68 95.25 -7.26
CA ALA A 66 -41.88 94.05 -7.05
C ALA A 66 -41.77 93.18 -8.32
N CYS A 67 -40.62 92.53 -8.52
CA CYS A 67 -40.43 91.60 -9.65
C CYS A 67 -41.16 90.28 -9.42
N VAL A 68 -41.98 89.86 -10.40
CA VAL A 68 -42.77 88.61 -10.39
C VAL A 68 -42.43 87.69 -11.59
N PRO A 69 -42.69 86.37 -11.52
CA PRO A 69 -42.44 85.42 -12.62
C PRO A 69 -43.09 85.83 -13.96
N GLY A 70 -42.42 85.48 -15.05
CA GLY A 70 -42.81 85.86 -16.42
C GLY A 70 -43.87 84.96 -17.06
N ARG A 71 -44.77 85.62 -17.81
CA ARG A 71 -45.88 85.11 -18.65
C ARG A 71 -46.97 84.29 -17.94
N LYS A 72 -48.21 84.73 -18.16
CA LYS A 72 -49.40 83.92 -17.90
C LYS A 72 -49.47 82.81 -18.95
N CYS A 73 -49.83 81.62 -18.52
CA CYS A 73 -50.14 80.47 -19.36
C CYS A 73 -51.57 79.98 -19.06
N THR A 74 -52.15 79.29 -20.03
CA THR A 74 -53.43 78.57 -19.94
C THR A 74 -53.29 77.08 -20.30
N ASP A 75 -52.22 76.72 -21.00
CA ASP A 75 -51.74 75.34 -21.15
C ASP A 75 -50.20 75.28 -21.25
N ASP A 76 -49.65 74.06 -21.17
CA ASP A 76 -48.19 73.81 -21.10
C ASP A 76 -47.42 74.25 -22.36
N SER A 77 -48.09 74.39 -23.52
CA SER A 77 -47.42 74.79 -24.78
C SER A 77 -46.93 76.24 -24.75
N GLU A 78 -47.53 77.09 -23.91
CA GLU A 78 -47.14 78.50 -23.73
C GLU A 78 -45.87 78.66 -22.88
N CYS A 79 -45.38 77.59 -22.25
CA CYS A 79 -44.28 77.58 -21.28
C CYS A 79 -42.94 77.07 -21.84
N GLY A 80 -42.82 76.82 -23.15
CA GLY A 80 -41.53 76.61 -23.81
C GLY A 80 -40.72 75.39 -23.32
N GLY A 81 -41.39 74.35 -22.79
CA GLY A 81 -40.77 73.16 -22.21
C GLY A 81 -40.93 73.02 -20.69
N ALA A 82 -41.57 73.99 -20.03
CA ALA A 82 -42.00 73.95 -18.64
C ALA A 82 -43.51 73.66 -18.51
N ARG A 83 -44.00 73.38 -17.29
CA ARG A 83 -45.43 73.09 -17.02
C ARG A 83 -46.21 74.34 -16.57
N CYS A 84 -47.45 74.50 -17.01
CA CYS A 84 -48.36 75.55 -16.56
C CYS A 84 -49.07 75.16 -15.26
N ILE A 85 -48.77 75.86 -14.16
CA ILE A 85 -49.37 75.65 -12.84
C ILE A 85 -49.85 76.99 -12.29
N ASP A 86 -51.11 77.05 -11.81
CA ASP A 86 -51.74 78.27 -11.26
C ASP A 86 -51.65 79.54 -12.15
N ASN A 87 -51.69 79.35 -13.48
CA ASN A 87 -51.49 80.35 -14.54
C ASN A 87 -50.05 80.93 -14.63
N GLY A 88 -49.04 80.26 -14.11
CA GLY A 88 -47.62 80.59 -14.30
C GLY A 88 -46.81 79.37 -14.77
N CYS A 89 -45.74 79.63 -15.53
CA CYS A 89 -44.84 78.56 -15.95
C CYS A 89 -43.92 78.14 -14.80
N ALA A 90 -44.13 76.94 -14.27
CA ALA A 90 -43.27 76.32 -13.27
C ALA A 90 -42.08 75.62 -13.96
N PRO A 91 -40.85 75.70 -13.42
CA PRO A 91 -39.71 75.03 -14.01
C PRO A 91 -39.93 73.53 -14.07
N ALA A 92 -39.53 72.94 -15.18
CA ALA A 92 -39.57 71.51 -15.45
C ALA A 92 -38.88 70.67 -14.36
N THR A 93 -39.53 69.58 -13.93
CA THR A 93 -38.93 68.59 -13.02
C THR A 93 -39.43 67.19 -13.33
N CYS A 94 -38.62 66.18 -13.02
CA CYS A 94 -38.90 64.74 -13.26
C CYS A 94 -40.05 64.13 -12.42
N VAL A 95 -40.94 64.96 -11.88
CA VAL A 95 -42.11 64.62 -11.06
C VAL A 95 -43.23 65.67 -11.23
N ASP A 96 -43.16 66.49 -12.29
CA ASP A 96 -44.11 67.58 -12.51
C ASP A 96 -45.40 67.16 -13.21
N GLY A 97 -45.52 65.92 -13.72
CA GLY A 97 -46.73 65.38 -14.34
C GLY A 97 -46.87 65.67 -15.84
N ALA A 98 -45.86 66.24 -16.50
CA ALA A 98 -45.85 66.50 -17.94
C ALA A 98 -44.54 66.05 -18.59
N LYS A 99 -44.61 65.21 -19.63
CA LYS A 99 -43.43 64.73 -20.39
C LYS A 99 -42.65 65.90 -20.99
N ASN A 100 -41.56 66.31 -20.37
CA ASN A 100 -40.82 67.52 -20.77
C ASN A 100 -39.30 67.40 -20.53
N SER A 101 -38.53 68.45 -20.84
CA SER A 101 -37.08 68.61 -20.52
C SER A 101 -36.13 67.41 -20.68
N GLY A 102 -36.38 66.56 -21.68
CA GLY A 102 -35.53 65.41 -22.02
C GLY A 102 -36.09 64.04 -21.60
N GLU A 103 -37.26 63.99 -20.97
CA GLU A 103 -37.96 62.77 -20.60
C GLU A 103 -38.45 61.94 -21.79
N THR A 104 -38.53 60.62 -21.61
CA THR A 104 -39.02 59.69 -22.64
C THR A 104 -40.45 59.20 -22.40
N ASP A 105 -40.95 59.28 -21.17
CA ASP A 105 -42.38 59.25 -20.83
C ASP A 105 -42.64 60.26 -19.69
N VAL A 106 -43.89 60.51 -19.34
CA VAL A 106 -44.26 61.44 -18.25
C VAL A 106 -43.56 61.04 -16.94
N ASP A 107 -42.78 61.96 -16.38
CA ASP A 107 -42.02 61.84 -15.13
C ASP A 107 -40.88 60.79 -15.16
N CYS A 108 -40.42 60.33 -16.33
CA CYS A 108 -39.35 59.34 -16.41
C CYS A 108 -38.53 59.29 -17.73
N GLY A 109 -37.34 58.70 -17.63
CA GLY A 109 -36.42 58.47 -18.74
C GLY A 109 -35.59 59.69 -19.12
N GLY A 110 -34.65 59.53 -20.04
CA GLY A 110 -33.61 60.52 -20.31
C GLY A 110 -32.55 60.58 -19.21
N ALA A 111 -31.47 61.33 -19.48
CA ALA A 111 -30.27 61.31 -18.63
C ALA A 111 -30.44 61.93 -17.23
N ALA A 112 -31.51 62.71 -16.99
CA ALA A 112 -31.70 63.49 -15.77
C ALA A 112 -32.78 62.95 -14.82
N CYS A 113 -33.66 62.05 -15.29
CA CYS A 113 -34.87 61.65 -14.57
C CYS A 113 -34.83 60.16 -14.15
N PRO A 114 -35.71 59.74 -13.20
CA PRO A 114 -35.81 58.34 -12.81
C PRO A 114 -36.13 57.45 -14.01
N ARG A 115 -35.67 56.19 -13.98
CA ARG A 115 -35.94 55.27 -15.07
C ARG A 115 -37.40 54.86 -15.14
N CYS A 116 -37.93 54.80 -16.35
CA CYS A 116 -39.27 54.37 -16.67
C CYS A 116 -39.51 52.90 -16.33
N ALA A 117 -40.66 52.61 -15.71
CA ALA A 117 -41.11 51.24 -15.45
C ALA A 117 -41.56 50.54 -16.74
N ALA A 118 -41.71 49.21 -16.71
CA ALA A 118 -42.22 48.44 -17.84
C ALA A 118 -43.56 48.98 -18.37
N GLY A 119 -43.71 49.04 -19.70
CA GLY A 119 -44.88 49.58 -20.40
C GLY A 119 -44.87 51.09 -20.66
N LYS A 120 -43.84 51.82 -20.19
CA LYS A 120 -43.63 53.25 -20.45
C LYS A 120 -42.77 53.50 -21.69
N ALA A 121 -42.88 54.68 -22.29
CA ALA A 121 -42.14 55.05 -23.50
C ALA A 121 -40.64 55.33 -23.24
N CYS A 122 -39.80 54.93 -24.19
CA CYS A 122 -38.34 55.06 -24.14
C CYS A 122 -37.75 55.36 -25.52
N VAL A 123 -36.51 55.85 -25.53
CA VAL A 123 -35.69 56.09 -26.73
C VAL A 123 -34.46 55.19 -26.73
N GLU A 124 -33.87 54.94 -25.57
CA GLU A 124 -32.71 54.08 -25.36
C GLU A 124 -32.86 53.17 -24.12
N ALA A 125 -32.01 52.14 -24.05
CA ALA A 125 -31.96 51.18 -22.94
C ALA A 125 -31.90 51.85 -21.56
N THR A 126 -31.10 52.91 -21.44
CA THR A 126 -30.82 53.66 -20.21
C THR A 126 -32.04 54.35 -19.61
N ASP A 127 -33.10 54.57 -20.40
CA ASP A 127 -34.37 55.13 -19.94
C ASP A 127 -35.17 54.15 -19.07
N CYS A 128 -34.98 52.84 -19.25
CA CYS A 128 -35.84 51.80 -18.68
C CYS A 128 -35.26 51.18 -17.40
N ALA A 129 -36.10 50.93 -16.41
CA ALA A 129 -35.68 50.37 -15.11
C ALA A 129 -34.93 49.03 -15.28
N ASP A 130 -35.47 48.14 -16.11
CA ASP A 130 -34.88 46.85 -16.50
C ASP A 130 -33.91 46.94 -17.69
N LYS A 131 -33.56 48.16 -18.12
CA LYS A 131 -32.59 48.50 -19.18
C LYS A 131 -32.95 48.00 -20.60
N VAL A 132 -34.17 47.50 -20.84
CA VAL A 132 -34.59 47.02 -22.16
C VAL A 132 -35.64 47.95 -22.76
N CYS A 133 -35.24 48.72 -23.79
CA CYS A 133 -36.15 49.54 -24.60
C CYS A 133 -36.50 48.80 -25.90
N ALA A 134 -37.67 48.14 -25.93
CA ALA A 134 -38.14 47.34 -27.06
C ALA A 134 -39.23 48.09 -27.84
N SER A 135 -38.99 48.37 -29.12
CA SER A 135 -39.95 49.08 -29.99
C SER A 135 -40.43 50.44 -29.45
N GLY A 136 -39.57 51.14 -28.68
CA GLY A 136 -39.88 52.44 -28.07
C GLY A 136 -40.68 52.35 -26.76
N VAL A 137 -40.81 51.15 -26.18
CA VAL A 137 -41.47 50.90 -24.89
C VAL A 137 -40.54 50.07 -23.98
N CYS A 138 -40.48 50.39 -22.70
CA CYS A 138 -39.73 49.62 -21.72
C CYS A 138 -40.33 48.22 -21.57
N ALA A 139 -39.55 47.19 -21.87
CA ALA A 139 -39.94 45.81 -21.60
C ALA A 139 -39.82 45.51 -20.09
N PRO A 140 -40.61 44.56 -19.56
CA PRO A 140 -40.32 43.96 -18.27
C PRO A 140 -39.05 43.09 -18.34
N ALA A 141 -38.35 42.95 -17.22
CA ALA A 141 -37.28 41.97 -17.02
C ALA A 141 -37.64 40.57 -17.56
N SER A 142 -36.69 39.90 -18.23
CA SER A 142 -36.89 38.59 -18.84
C SER A 142 -35.60 37.76 -18.83
N ALA A 143 -35.70 36.51 -18.41
CA ALA A 143 -34.63 35.52 -18.26
C ALA A 143 -33.83 35.12 -19.55
N THR A 144 -34.01 35.86 -20.65
CA THR A 144 -33.41 35.58 -21.97
C THR A 144 -33.32 36.86 -22.82
N ASP A 145 -33.25 38.05 -22.21
CA ASP A 145 -33.19 39.33 -22.94
C ASP A 145 -31.76 39.86 -23.16
N GLY A 146 -30.76 39.20 -22.60
CA GLY A 146 -29.34 39.52 -22.75
C GLY A 146 -28.83 40.59 -21.78
N VAL A 147 -29.60 40.93 -20.74
CA VAL A 147 -29.26 42.00 -19.80
C VAL A 147 -29.53 41.60 -18.34
N GLU A 148 -28.50 41.66 -17.49
CA GLU A 148 -28.64 41.48 -16.03
C GLU A 148 -29.66 42.49 -15.44
N ASN A 149 -30.90 42.03 -15.22
CA ASN A 149 -32.05 42.83 -14.80
C ASN A 149 -32.99 42.06 -13.85
N GLY A 150 -34.09 42.69 -13.40
CA GLY A 150 -35.04 42.07 -12.46
C GLY A 150 -34.38 41.50 -11.20
N THR A 151 -34.50 40.19 -11.00
CA THR A 151 -33.94 39.45 -9.86
C THR A 151 -32.65 38.68 -10.13
N GLU A 152 -32.12 38.75 -11.36
CA GLU A 152 -30.95 37.98 -11.80
C GLU A 152 -29.68 38.23 -10.97
N THR A 153 -28.72 37.30 -11.09
CA THR A 153 -27.40 37.44 -10.47
C THR A 153 -26.27 37.57 -11.48
N ASP A 154 -26.43 37.01 -12.68
CA ASP A 154 -25.64 37.36 -13.87
C ASP A 154 -26.59 37.44 -15.08
N VAL A 155 -26.08 37.84 -16.24
CA VAL A 155 -26.89 38.01 -17.46
C VAL A 155 -27.69 36.74 -17.80
N ASP A 156 -29.02 36.85 -17.87
CA ASP A 156 -29.96 35.77 -18.18
C ASP A 156 -29.93 34.59 -17.20
N CYS A 157 -29.41 34.76 -15.96
CA CYS A 157 -29.32 33.66 -14.99
C CYS A 157 -29.36 34.04 -13.50
N GLY A 158 -29.78 33.06 -12.70
CA GLY A 158 -29.82 33.12 -11.24
C GLY A 158 -30.96 33.98 -10.68
N GLY A 159 -31.02 34.10 -9.36
CA GLY A 159 -32.15 34.70 -8.67
C GLY A 159 -33.38 33.78 -8.63
N GLY A 160 -34.53 34.37 -8.35
CA GLY A 160 -35.83 33.69 -8.35
C GLY A 160 -36.93 34.62 -8.85
N ALA A 161 -38.17 34.38 -8.46
CA ALA A 161 -39.32 35.19 -8.87
C ALA A 161 -39.11 36.70 -8.60
N PRO A 162 -39.49 37.59 -9.55
CA PRO A 162 -40.36 37.32 -10.69
C PRO A 162 -39.66 36.95 -12.01
N THR A 163 -38.33 37.08 -12.15
CA THR A 163 -37.65 36.74 -13.42
C THR A 163 -37.56 35.22 -13.62
N ASP A 164 -37.38 34.44 -12.55
CA ASP A 164 -37.29 32.97 -12.55
C ASP A 164 -36.31 32.41 -13.61
N ALA A 165 -35.14 33.06 -13.72
CA ALA A 165 -34.11 32.73 -14.69
C ALA A 165 -33.46 31.35 -14.43
N PRO A 166 -32.90 30.68 -15.46
CA PRO A 166 -32.17 29.43 -15.27
C PRO A 166 -30.97 29.63 -14.34
N ARG A 167 -30.52 28.57 -13.66
CA ARG A 167 -29.34 28.66 -12.81
C ARG A 167 -28.07 28.96 -13.62
N CYS A 168 -27.24 29.83 -13.07
CA CYS A 168 -25.96 30.24 -13.62
C CYS A 168 -24.95 29.07 -13.66
N ALA A 169 -24.19 29.01 -14.75
CA ALA A 169 -23.05 28.10 -14.92
C ALA A 169 -21.81 28.56 -14.12
N ASP A 170 -20.81 27.69 -14.02
CA ASP A 170 -19.57 27.98 -13.28
C ASP A 170 -18.85 29.23 -13.81
N GLY A 171 -18.34 30.04 -12.89
CA GLY A 171 -17.65 31.31 -13.17
C GLY A 171 -18.58 32.53 -13.29
N LEU A 172 -19.89 32.34 -13.47
CA LEU A 172 -20.87 33.43 -13.48
C LEU A 172 -21.21 33.90 -12.06
N LYS A 173 -21.74 35.12 -11.93
CA LYS A 173 -22.10 35.77 -10.67
C LYS A 173 -23.28 35.11 -9.96
N CYS A 174 -23.25 35.13 -8.63
CA CYS A 174 -24.29 34.61 -7.74
C CYS A 174 -24.36 35.40 -6.43
N LYS A 175 -25.47 35.23 -5.70
CA LYS A 175 -25.71 35.78 -4.35
C LYS A 175 -25.92 34.65 -3.33
N VAL A 176 -26.52 33.54 -3.73
CA VAL A 176 -26.80 32.34 -2.94
C VAL A 176 -26.53 31.07 -3.74
N GLY A 177 -26.40 29.93 -3.06
CA GLY A 177 -26.14 28.64 -3.72
C GLY A 177 -27.16 28.29 -4.80
N ASP A 178 -28.46 28.49 -4.55
CA ASP A 178 -29.52 28.15 -5.52
C ASP A 178 -29.49 28.96 -6.83
N ASP A 179 -28.69 30.03 -6.93
CA ASP A 179 -28.43 30.73 -8.20
C ASP A 179 -27.59 29.87 -9.18
N CYS A 180 -26.82 28.90 -8.66
CA CYS A 180 -25.79 28.17 -9.40
C CYS A 180 -26.20 26.73 -9.74
N VAL A 181 -25.85 26.23 -10.93
CA VAL A 181 -26.14 24.84 -11.35
C VAL A 181 -25.61 23.82 -10.33
N ASN A 182 -24.38 23.99 -9.86
CA ASN A 182 -23.74 23.13 -8.85
C ASN A 182 -24.18 23.45 -7.41
N ARG A 183 -25.08 24.41 -7.21
CA ARG A 183 -25.56 24.92 -5.92
C ARG A 183 -24.52 25.55 -4.98
N ILE A 184 -23.32 25.81 -5.46
CA ILE A 184 -22.25 26.48 -4.72
C ILE A 184 -22.07 27.90 -5.25
N CYS A 185 -22.34 28.89 -4.40
CA CYS A 185 -21.90 30.26 -4.64
C CYS A 185 -20.62 30.52 -3.85
N GLY A 186 -19.50 30.67 -4.54
CA GLY A 186 -18.19 30.88 -3.92
C GLY A 186 -18.11 32.20 -3.16
N SER A 187 -17.14 32.31 -2.25
CA SER A 187 -16.92 33.52 -1.43
C SER A 187 -16.60 34.79 -2.22
N THR A 188 -16.26 34.65 -3.51
CA THR A 188 -16.09 35.72 -4.50
C THR A 188 -17.40 36.19 -5.14
N GLY A 189 -18.55 35.61 -4.79
CA GLY A 189 -19.85 35.89 -5.43
C GLY A 189 -19.97 35.29 -6.83
N THR A 190 -19.32 34.15 -7.07
CA THR A 190 -19.33 33.44 -8.37
C THR A 190 -19.58 31.96 -8.19
N CYS A 191 -20.36 31.35 -9.09
CA CYS A 191 -20.62 29.91 -9.12
C CYS A 191 -19.32 29.13 -9.28
N THR A 192 -19.15 28.06 -8.52
CA THR A 192 -17.95 27.21 -8.57
C THR A 192 -18.29 25.79 -9.03
N PRO A 193 -17.34 25.10 -9.70
CA PRO A 193 -17.49 23.69 -10.01
C PRO A 193 -17.83 22.85 -8.78
N ALA A 194 -18.68 21.84 -8.98
CA ALA A 194 -18.94 20.76 -8.03
C ALA A 194 -17.63 20.11 -7.54
N THR A 195 -17.56 19.82 -6.24
CA THR A 195 -16.49 19.03 -5.63
C THR A 195 -17.09 17.95 -4.76
N THR A 196 -16.42 16.81 -4.62
CA THR A 196 -17.00 15.62 -3.98
C THR A 196 -17.00 15.65 -2.44
N THR A 197 -16.85 16.84 -1.87
CA THR A 197 -16.69 17.10 -0.42
C THR A 197 -17.08 18.54 -0.03
N ASP A 198 -18.04 19.18 -0.71
CA ASP A 198 -18.47 20.57 -0.41
C ASP A 198 -19.74 20.68 0.45
N GLY A 199 -20.34 19.56 0.87
CA GLY A 199 -21.54 19.53 1.69
C GLY A 199 -22.83 19.68 0.89
N VAL A 200 -22.78 19.60 -0.45
CA VAL A 200 -23.93 19.78 -1.32
C VAL A 200 -24.00 18.63 -2.33
N LYS A 201 -25.10 17.88 -2.32
CA LYS A 201 -25.36 16.85 -3.35
C LYS A 201 -25.45 17.49 -4.74
N ASN A 202 -24.37 17.41 -5.50
CA ASN A 202 -24.21 17.99 -6.83
C ASN A 202 -23.42 17.02 -7.75
N GLY A 203 -23.04 17.48 -8.95
CA GLY A 203 -22.26 16.67 -9.89
C GLY A 203 -22.85 15.27 -10.16
N ASN A 204 -22.06 14.23 -9.90
CA ASN A 204 -22.40 12.82 -10.15
C ASN A 204 -22.90 12.07 -8.89
N GLU A 205 -23.07 12.77 -7.77
CA GLU A 205 -23.29 12.15 -6.45
C GLU A 205 -24.67 11.51 -6.27
N THR A 206 -24.72 10.46 -5.44
CA THR A 206 -25.98 9.78 -5.08
C THR A 206 -26.51 10.17 -3.70
N ASP A 207 -25.65 10.65 -2.80
CA ASP A 207 -26.00 11.40 -1.59
C ASP A 207 -24.98 12.53 -1.40
N VAL A 208 -25.19 13.44 -0.45
CA VAL A 208 -24.25 14.55 -0.16
C VAL A 208 -22.83 14.03 0.08
N ASP A 209 -21.88 14.49 -0.73
CA ASP A 209 -20.45 14.17 -0.69
C ASP A 209 -20.13 12.67 -0.93
N CYS A 210 -21.03 11.88 -1.53
CA CYS A 210 -20.77 10.45 -1.76
C CYS A 210 -21.55 9.80 -2.92
N GLY A 211 -20.98 8.68 -3.40
CA GLY A 211 -21.53 7.84 -4.46
C GLY A 211 -21.39 8.42 -5.87
N GLY A 212 -21.73 7.63 -6.89
CA GLY A 212 -21.27 7.91 -8.25
C GLY A 212 -19.80 7.51 -8.42
N PHE A 213 -19.12 8.05 -9.43
CA PHE A 213 -17.78 7.59 -9.82
C PHE A 213 -16.62 8.47 -9.34
N ASP A 214 -16.87 9.75 -9.01
CA ASP A 214 -15.84 10.70 -8.55
C ASP A 214 -15.75 10.79 -7.02
N ALA A 215 -16.87 10.57 -6.33
CA ALA A 215 -16.99 10.77 -4.89
C ALA A 215 -16.60 9.51 -4.08
N PRO A 216 -16.23 9.64 -2.80
CA PRO A 216 -16.06 8.48 -1.93
C PRO A 216 -17.38 7.70 -1.83
N ARG A 217 -17.27 6.44 -1.40
CA ARG A 217 -18.46 5.60 -1.19
C ARG A 217 -19.29 6.11 -0.01
N CYS A 218 -20.60 5.94 -0.16
CA CYS A 218 -21.60 6.24 0.83
C CYS A 218 -21.63 5.17 1.94
N ALA A 219 -21.67 5.64 3.19
CA ALA A 219 -21.89 4.81 4.37
C ALA A 219 -23.32 4.20 4.40
N GLU A 220 -23.59 3.33 5.37
CA GLU A 220 -24.93 2.74 5.56
C GLU A 220 -26.03 3.80 5.72
N GLY A 221 -27.24 3.52 5.19
CA GLY A 221 -28.40 4.40 5.30
C GLY A 221 -28.40 5.63 4.38
N LYS A 222 -27.31 5.86 3.62
CA LYS A 222 -27.19 6.91 2.60
C LYS A 222 -27.84 6.53 1.28
N ALA A 223 -28.17 7.53 0.46
CA ALA A 223 -28.80 7.32 -0.84
C ALA A 223 -27.83 6.83 -1.93
N CYS A 224 -28.27 5.89 -2.74
CA CYS A 224 -27.49 5.24 -3.81
C CYS A 224 -28.33 4.99 -5.07
N LYS A 225 -27.68 4.60 -6.16
CA LYS A 225 -28.31 4.13 -7.41
C LYS A 225 -27.81 2.74 -7.83
N GLN A 226 -26.60 2.38 -7.42
CA GLN A 226 -25.94 1.12 -7.75
C GLN A 226 -25.08 0.66 -6.57
N GLY A 227 -24.67 -0.61 -6.56
CA GLY A 227 -23.90 -1.18 -5.46
C GLY A 227 -22.59 -0.42 -5.21
N GLU A 228 -21.88 -0.08 -6.29
CA GLU A 228 -20.58 0.60 -6.29
C GLU A 228 -20.55 1.93 -5.52
N ASP A 229 -21.70 2.59 -5.39
CA ASP A 229 -21.88 3.83 -4.63
C ASP A 229 -21.70 3.61 -3.11
N CYS A 230 -21.92 2.39 -2.61
CA CYS A 230 -22.01 2.07 -1.19
C CYS A 230 -20.74 1.39 -0.64
N ASP A 231 -20.38 1.68 0.60
CA ASP A 231 -19.24 1.08 1.31
C ASP A 231 -19.33 -0.44 1.49
N SER A 232 -20.55 -0.98 1.46
CA SER A 232 -20.84 -2.43 1.44
C SER A 232 -20.84 -3.02 0.03
N ARG A 233 -20.88 -2.20 -1.03
CA ARG A 233 -21.25 -2.57 -2.41
C ARG A 233 -22.69 -3.05 -2.61
N PHE A 234 -23.60 -2.81 -1.66
CA PHE A 234 -25.01 -3.19 -1.78
C PHE A 234 -25.92 -1.98 -1.61
N CYS A 235 -26.64 -1.66 -2.69
CA CYS A 235 -27.70 -0.66 -2.74
C CYS A 235 -29.05 -1.40 -2.85
N THR A 236 -30.01 -1.11 -1.99
CA THR A 236 -31.35 -1.74 -1.99
C THR A 236 -32.38 -0.69 -1.63
N ASP A 237 -33.47 -0.62 -2.40
CA ASP A 237 -34.51 0.43 -2.29
C ASP A 237 -33.92 1.86 -2.25
N ASP A 238 -32.95 2.12 -3.14
CA ASP A 238 -32.15 3.37 -3.26
C ASP A 238 -31.35 3.77 -1.99
N VAL A 239 -31.14 2.83 -1.06
CA VAL A 239 -30.40 3.04 0.20
C VAL A 239 -29.24 2.05 0.36
N CYS A 240 -28.09 2.54 0.83
CA CYS A 240 -26.91 1.71 1.09
C CYS A 240 -27.14 0.78 2.29
N GLU A 241 -26.98 -0.52 2.06
CA GLU A 241 -27.09 -1.51 3.13
C GLU A 241 -25.86 -1.46 4.07
N PRO A 242 -26.04 -1.78 5.37
CA PRO A 242 -24.92 -2.07 6.26
C PRO A 242 -24.11 -3.27 5.77
N ARG A 243 -22.85 -3.38 6.22
CA ARG A 243 -22.05 -4.61 6.08
C ARG A 243 -22.66 -5.74 6.90
N LYS A 244 -22.64 -6.99 6.40
CA LYS A 244 -23.39 -8.13 6.96
C LYS A 244 -22.55 -9.40 6.92
N ALA A 245 -22.33 -10.02 8.08
CA ALA A 245 -21.68 -11.32 8.17
C ALA A 245 -22.43 -12.40 7.34
N GLY A 246 -21.68 -13.30 6.71
CA GLY A 246 -22.15 -14.31 5.77
C GLY A 246 -22.29 -13.81 4.32
N ARG A 247 -21.84 -12.59 4.01
CA ARG A 247 -21.87 -12.02 2.66
C ARG A 247 -20.55 -11.33 2.35
N LYS A 248 -19.93 -11.68 1.22
CA LYS A 248 -18.76 -10.96 0.70
C LYS A 248 -19.15 -9.51 0.38
N ASP A 249 -18.68 -8.56 1.18
CA ASP A 249 -19.07 -7.16 1.02
C ASP A 249 -17.94 -6.13 1.23
N GLY A 250 -18.14 -4.94 0.67
CA GLY A 250 -17.15 -3.86 0.68
C GLY A 250 -15.85 -4.15 -0.06
N ASP A 251 -14.76 -4.37 0.67
CA ASP A 251 -13.41 -4.62 0.16
C ASP A 251 -12.89 -6.03 0.45
N GLU A 252 -13.74 -6.90 1.02
CA GLU A 252 -13.44 -8.30 1.28
C GLU A 252 -13.00 -9.07 0.01
N THR A 253 -12.14 -10.06 0.20
CA THR A 253 -11.66 -10.93 -0.89
C THR A 253 -12.30 -12.31 -0.88
N ASP A 254 -12.77 -12.79 0.27
CA ASP A 254 -13.73 -13.89 0.44
C ASP A 254 -14.79 -13.48 1.48
N VAL A 255 -15.86 -14.25 1.66
CA VAL A 255 -16.93 -13.95 2.62
C VAL A 255 -16.35 -13.78 4.03
N ASP A 256 -16.63 -12.63 4.64
CA ASP A 256 -16.22 -12.23 5.99
C ASP A 256 -14.70 -12.08 6.20
N CYS A 257 -13.90 -12.01 5.12
CA CYS A 257 -12.44 -11.89 5.25
C CYS A 257 -11.68 -11.24 4.08
N GLY A 258 -10.47 -10.79 4.40
CA GLY A 258 -9.53 -10.16 3.45
C GLY A 258 -9.85 -8.69 3.18
N GLY A 259 -9.07 -8.07 2.30
CA GLY A 259 -9.09 -6.61 2.15
C GLY A 259 -8.48 -5.91 3.36
N SER A 260 -8.94 -4.69 3.62
CA SER A 260 -8.41 -3.81 4.67
C SER A 260 -9.29 -3.72 5.92
N LEU A 261 -10.59 -4.04 5.80
CA LEU A 261 -11.57 -3.83 6.88
C LEU A 261 -12.05 -5.13 7.55
N ALA A 262 -11.95 -6.28 6.90
CA ALA A 262 -12.32 -7.58 7.48
C ALA A 262 -11.10 -8.31 8.09
N PRO A 263 -11.32 -9.31 8.97
CA PRO A 263 -10.25 -10.19 9.44
C PRO A 263 -9.53 -10.88 8.28
N LYS A 264 -8.28 -11.28 8.49
CA LYS A 264 -7.53 -12.02 7.46
C LYS A 264 -8.14 -13.40 7.20
N CYS A 265 -8.19 -13.77 5.92
CA CYS A 265 -8.68 -15.04 5.43
C CYS A 265 -7.77 -16.22 5.84
N ASP A 266 -8.37 -17.34 6.25
CA ASP A 266 -7.67 -18.60 6.50
C ASP A 266 -7.36 -19.35 5.18
N TRP A 267 -6.72 -20.51 5.26
CA TRP A 267 -6.33 -21.33 4.11
C TRP A 267 -7.48 -21.65 3.13
N ASP A 268 -7.15 -21.70 1.83
CA ASP A 268 -8.05 -21.94 0.69
C ASP A 268 -9.25 -20.97 0.57
N LYS A 269 -9.23 -19.87 1.30
CA LYS A 269 -10.11 -18.71 1.05
C LYS A 269 -9.56 -17.86 -0.10
N ALA A 270 -10.42 -17.10 -0.75
CA ALA A 270 -10.06 -16.21 -1.85
C ALA A 270 -9.28 -14.98 -1.37
N CYS A 271 -8.27 -14.58 -2.15
CA CYS A 271 -7.40 -13.44 -1.88
C CYS A 271 -7.01 -12.72 -3.19
N LEU A 272 -6.59 -11.47 -3.07
CA LEU A 272 -6.01 -10.66 -4.14
C LEU A 272 -4.56 -10.26 -3.82
N VAL A 273 -4.22 -10.12 -2.54
CA VAL A 273 -2.88 -9.77 -2.05
C VAL A 273 -2.47 -10.65 -0.88
N ASP A 274 -1.16 -10.78 -0.67
CA ASP A 274 -0.58 -11.54 0.44
C ASP A 274 -1.16 -11.08 1.81
N ALA A 275 -1.42 -9.78 1.97
CA ALA A 275 -1.96 -9.20 3.20
C ALA A 275 -3.37 -9.71 3.59
N ASP A 276 -4.17 -10.19 2.63
CA ASP A 276 -5.51 -10.72 2.88
C ASP A 276 -5.48 -11.99 3.74
N CYS A 277 -4.39 -12.75 3.69
CA CYS A 277 -4.30 -14.09 4.26
C CYS A 277 -3.62 -14.09 5.64
N THR A 278 -4.09 -14.95 6.56
CA THR A 278 -3.47 -15.13 7.89
C THR A 278 -2.01 -15.56 7.82
N SER A 279 -1.65 -16.30 6.77
CA SER A 279 -0.29 -16.71 6.40
C SER A 279 0.58 -15.60 5.79
N ASN A 280 0.01 -14.44 5.49
CA ASN A 280 0.57 -13.40 4.63
C ASN A 280 1.00 -13.94 3.25
N ALA A 281 0.20 -14.83 2.65
CA ALA A 281 0.55 -15.51 1.40
C ALA A 281 -0.66 -15.87 0.54
N CYS A 282 -0.79 -15.22 -0.60
CA CYS A 282 -1.80 -15.47 -1.62
C CYS A 282 -1.15 -16.21 -2.81
N SER A 283 -1.79 -17.28 -3.28
CA SER A 283 -1.33 -18.01 -4.46
C SER A 283 -1.60 -17.25 -5.76
N GLY A 284 -0.89 -17.59 -6.83
CA GLY A 284 -1.22 -17.13 -8.20
C GLY A 284 -2.58 -17.63 -8.73
N THR A 285 -3.30 -18.45 -7.97
CA THR A 285 -4.68 -18.87 -8.21
C THR A 285 -5.70 -18.15 -7.32
N ASN A 286 -5.30 -17.03 -6.69
CA ASN A 286 -6.12 -16.20 -5.81
C ASN A 286 -6.66 -16.96 -4.58
N LYS A 287 -5.85 -17.85 -3.99
CA LYS A 287 -6.17 -18.66 -2.80
C LYS A 287 -5.14 -18.50 -1.70
N CYS A 288 -5.60 -18.35 -0.46
CA CYS A 288 -4.72 -18.24 0.71
C CYS A 288 -3.97 -19.54 0.98
N LEU A 289 -2.64 -19.42 1.10
CA LEU A 289 -1.73 -20.54 1.31
C LEU A 289 -1.59 -20.87 2.80
N THR A 290 -1.14 -22.08 3.12
CA THR A 290 -0.94 -22.55 4.52
C THR A 290 0.23 -21.85 5.24
N GLY A 291 1.14 -21.21 4.50
CA GLY A 291 2.31 -20.48 5.00
C GLY A 291 2.98 -19.66 3.89
N PRO A 292 3.85 -18.70 4.25
CA PRO A 292 4.56 -17.86 3.29
C PRO A 292 5.57 -18.61 2.43
N SER A 293 6.10 -19.74 2.89
CA SER A 293 7.03 -20.56 2.08
C SER A 293 6.37 -21.18 0.84
N CYS A 294 5.05 -21.32 0.83
CA CYS A 294 4.29 -22.06 -0.19
C CYS A 294 4.03 -21.24 -1.46
N ARG A 295 4.41 -19.96 -1.45
CA ARG A 295 4.21 -19.00 -2.55
C ARG A 295 5.02 -19.37 -3.81
N VAL A 296 6.08 -20.15 -3.68
CA VAL A 296 6.90 -20.63 -4.80
C VAL A 296 6.30 -21.88 -5.44
N THR A 297 6.29 -21.95 -6.77
CA THR A 297 5.85 -23.17 -7.48
C THR A 297 6.82 -24.32 -7.20
N ASN A 298 8.10 -24.18 -7.59
CA ASN A 298 9.13 -25.19 -7.32
C ASN A 298 9.38 -25.30 -5.81
N GLY A 299 9.09 -26.46 -5.24
CA GLY A 299 9.25 -26.74 -3.82
C GLY A 299 8.09 -26.29 -2.93
N GLY A 300 7.17 -25.44 -3.39
CA GLY A 300 5.94 -25.11 -2.64
C GLY A 300 4.71 -25.88 -3.12
N GLN A 301 4.64 -26.22 -4.41
CA GLN A 301 3.48 -26.88 -5.04
C GLN A 301 3.84 -28.17 -5.79
N THR A 302 5.05 -28.70 -5.57
CA THR A 302 5.63 -29.80 -6.35
C THR A 302 5.92 -31.05 -5.52
N CYS A 303 5.22 -31.28 -4.41
CA CYS A 303 5.42 -32.44 -3.55
C CYS A 303 4.50 -33.62 -3.94
N GLY A 304 4.64 -34.73 -3.23
CA GLY A 304 3.84 -35.93 -3.43
C GLY A 304 4.22 -36.74 -4.67
N PRO A 305 3.47 -37.82 -4.97
CA PRO A 305 3.88 -38.81 -5.96
C PRO A 305 3.97 -38.28 -7.40
N ASN A 306 3.06 -37.38 -7.79
CA ASN A 306 3.01 -36.82 -9.14
C ASN A 306 3.78 -35.49 -9.28
N GLY A 307 4.20 -34.87 -8.16
CA GLY A 307 4.82 -33.54 -8.17
C GLY A 307 3.85 -32.39 -8.37
N ASP A 308 2.62 -32.52 -7.85
CA ASP A 308 1.49 -31.58 -7.96
C ASP A 308 0.87 -31.18 -6.60
N ALA A 309 1.39 -31.68 -5.48
CA ALA A 309 0.83 -31.44 -4.17
C ALA A 309 1.47 -30.24 -3.44
N ASP A 310 0.64 -29.53 -2.67
CA ASP A 310 1.07 -28.52 -1.69
C ASP A 310 2.10 -29.10 -0.71
N CYS A 311 3.33 -28.61 -0.79
CA CYS A 311 4.47 -29.01 0.03
C CYS A 311 4.36 -28.55 1.49
N CYS A 312 3.46 -27.61 1.79
CA CYS A 312 3.20 -27.09 3.12
C CYS A 312 2.02 -27.76 3.83
N ARG A 313 1.34 -28.72 3.17
CA ARG A 313 0.21 -29.46 3.75
C ARG A 313 0.62 -30.10 5.08
N SER A 314 0.03 -29.66 6.19
CA SER A 314 0.16 -30.29 7.50
C SER A 314 -1.01 -31.23 7.80
N LEU A 315 -0.73 -32.36 8.46
CA LEU A 315 -1.74 -33.32 8.92
C LEU A 315 -1.87 -33.26 10.43
N ALA A 316 -3.09 -33.42 10.95
CA ALA A 316 -3.32 -33.52 12.40
C ALA A 316 -2.67 -34.79 12.95
N VAL A 317 -1.94 -34.67 14.06
CA VAL A 317 -1.26 -35.80 14.70
C VAL A 317 -2.30 -36.56 15.55
N THR A 318 -2.92 -37.58 14.95
CA THR A 318 -4.01 -38.34 15.56
C THR A 318 -3.56 -39.03 16.86
N ASN A 319 -4.47 -39.09 17.84
CA ASN A 319 -4.23 -39.69 19.17
C ASN A 319 -3.05 -39.07 19.97
N TYR A 320 -2.62 -37.85 19.65
CA TYR A 320 -1.63 -37.10 20.43
C TYR A 320 -2.32 -36.07 21.33
N PRO A 321 -1.86 -35.84 22.58
CA PRO A 321 -2.43 -34.81 23.45
C PRO A 321 -2.34 -33.41 22.84
N GLN A 322 -3.34 -32.57 23.12
CA GLN A 322 -3.26 -31.15 22.77
C GLN A 322 -2.10 -30.48 23.51
N GLN A 323 -1.38 -29.60 22.83
CA GLN A 323 -0.36 -28.74 23.42
C GLN A 323 -0.93 -27.32 23.52
N ASP A 324 -0.85 -26.71 24.71
CA ASP A 324 -1.39 -25.37 24.98
C ASP A 324 -2.89 -25.21 24.60
N GLY A 325 -3.67 -26.30 24.76
CA GLY A 325 -5.09 -26.38 24.39
C GLY A 325 -5.37 -26.51 22.88
N LYS A 326 -4.32 -26.60 22.06
CA LYS A 326 -4.39 -26.64 20.59
C LYS A 326 -4.08 -28.00 20.02
N THR A 327 -4.60 -28.26 18.82
CA THR A 327 -4.34 -29.49 18.09
C THR A 327 -2.95 -29.41 17.43
N VAL A 328 -2.17 -30.48 17.56
CA VAL A 328 -0.86 -30.58 16.93
C VAL A 328 -1.01 -31.01 15.47
N TYR A 329 -0.44 -30.23 14.57
CA TYR A 329 -0.29 -30.53 13.15
C TYR A 329 1.19 -30.71 12.80
N LEU A 330 1.50 -31.66 11.93
CA LEU A 330 2.85 -31.95 11.44
C LEU A 330 2.88 -31.93 9.91
N ASP A 331 3.87 -31.25 9.32
CA ASP A 331 4.01 -31.15 7.86
C ASP A 331 4.16 -32.53 7.21
N LYS A 332 3.33 -32.80 6.22
CA LYS A 332 3.26 -34.09 5.51
C LYS A 332 4.56 -34.43 4.80
N TYR A 333 5.26 -33.39 4.35
CA TYR A 333 6.46 -33.43 3.53
C TYR A 333 7.60 -32.70 4.25
N GLU A 334 8.84 -33.04 3.90
CA GLU A 334 10.03 -32.30 4.34
C GLU A 334 10.04 -30.86 3.81
N ILE A 335 10.80 -29.99 4.47
CA ILE A 335 11.10 -28.64 3.98
C ILE A 335 11.88 -28.78 2.67
N THR A 336 11.43 -28.10 1.61
CA THR A 336 12.12 -28.09 0.31
C THR A 336 13.14 -26.96 0.22
N ALA A 337 14.12 -27.11 -0.69
CA ALA A 337 15.07 -26.04 -0.97
C ALA A 337 14.37 -24.77 -1.50
N GLY A 338 13.30 -24.90 -2.28
CA GLY A 338 12.47 -23.79 -2.76
C GLY A 338 11.72 -23.05 -1.66
N ARG A 339 11.10 -23.77 -0.71
CA ARG A 339 10.47 -23.17 0.48
C ARG A 339 11.49 -22.36 1.30
N MET A 340 12.67 -22.91 1.52
CA MET A 340 13.76 -22.20 2.21
C MET A 340 14.29 -21.00 1.42
N ARG A 341 14.34 -21.09 0.09
CA ARG A 341 14.69 -19.94 -0.75
C ARG A 341 13.65 -18.82 -0.61
N ALA A 342 12.36 -19.14 -0.57
CA ALA A 342 11.31 -18.16 -0.31
C ALA A 342 11.50 -17.43 1.03
N PHE A 343 11.92 -18.13 2.09
CA PHE A 343 12.29 -17.51 3.38
C PHE A 343 13.47 -16.55 3.23
N VAL A 344 14.57 -17.03 2.65
CA VAL A 344 15.79 -16.24 2.41
C VAL A 344 15.46 -14.98 1.61
N ASP A 345 14.78 -15.11 0.48
CA ASP A 345 14.45 -14.01 -0.43
C ASP A 345 13.50 -13.01 0.24
N THR A 346 12.52 -13.47 1.02
CA THR A 346 11.58 -12.60 1.76
C THR A 346 12.31 -11.77 2.83
N VAL A 347 13.18 -12.40 3.63
CA VAL A 347 13.98 -11.68 4.63
C VAL A 347 14.95 -10.71 3.95
N THR A 348 15.56 -11.12 2.83
CA THR A 348 16.46 -10.28 2.02
C THR A 348 15.74 -9.02 1.54
N ALA A 349 14.54 -9.15 1.00
CA ALA A 349 13.73 -8.03 0.52
C ALA A 349 13.33 -7.09 1.66
N ALA A 350 12.93 -7.64 2.82
CA ALA A 350 12.58 -6.86 4.01
C ALA A 350 13.77 -6.10 4.62
N GLN A 351 15.00 -6.59 4.40
CA GLN A 351 16.26 -6.02 4.94
C GLN A 351 17.09 -5.31 3.85
N GLY A 352 16.42 -4.61 2.92
CA GLY A 352 17.08 -3.72 1.96
C GLY A 352 18.00 -4.41 0.95
N GLY A 353 17.77 -5.71 0.68
CA GLY A 353 18.59 -6.51 -0.23
C GLY A 353 19.67 -7.35 0.46
N VAL A 354 19.71 -7.42 1.79
CA VAL A 354 20.69 -8.26 2.51
C VAL A 354 20.01 -9.38 3.32
N PRO A 355 20.40 -10.66 3.14
CA PRO A 355 19.83 -11.79 3.89
C PRO A 355 20.30 -11.85 5.36
N ASP A 356 19.87 -10.90 6.19
CA ASP A 356 20.12 -10.92 7.63
C ASP A 356 19.09 -11.75 8.39
N ILE A 357 19.21 -13.07 8.29
CA ILE A 357 18.33 -14.02 8.98
C ILE A 357 18.46 -13.88 10.51
N LYS A 358 19.66 -13.62 11.01
CA LYS A 358 19.92 -13.39 12.43
C LYS A 358 19.19 -12.13 12.93
N GLY A 359 19.35 -11.00 12.23
CA GLY A 359 18.64 -9.75 12.56
C GLY A 359 17.13 -9.91 12.49
N TYR A 360 16.63 -10.59 11.46
CA TYR A 360 15.21 -10.90 11.33
C TYR A 360 14.67 -11.72 12.50
N MET A 361 15.33 -12.83 12.87
CA MET A 361 14.87 -13.66 13.99
C MET A 361 15.01 -12.94 15.34
N ALA A 362 16.01 -12.08 15.53
CA ALA A 362 16.14 -11.27 16.73
C ALA A 362 15.00 -10.26 16.90
N ALA A 363 14.39 -9.79 15.80
CA ALA A 363 13.20 -8.92 15.81
C ALA A 363 11.86 -9.69 15.86
N ASN A 364 11.82 -10.94 15.38
CA ASN A 364 10.61 -11.73 15.18
C ASN A 364 10.63 -13.08 15.94
N ARG A 365 11.19 -13.09 17.17
CA ARG A 365 11.31 -14.32 17.98
C ARG A 365 9.93 -14.95 18.26
N PRO A 366 9.67 -16.22 17.93
CA PRO A 366 8.47 -16.91 18.40
C PRO A 366 8.57 -17.17 19.92
N ALA A 367 7.44 -17.49 20.56
CA ALA A 367 7.38 -17.71 22.00
C ALA A 367 8.30 -18.83 22.51
N ARG A 368 8.60 -19.83 21.68
CA ARG A 368 9.55 -20.92 21.96
C ARG A 368 10.81 -20.73 21.11
N TRP A 369 11.65 -19.79 21.51
CA TRP A 369 12.90 -19.45 20.82
C TRP A 369 14.06 -19.33 21.81
N HIS A 370 15.17 -20.00 21.52
CA HIS A 370 16.35 -19.99 22.39
C HIS A 370 17.47 -19.12 21.80
N LEU A 371 17.93 -18.10 22.54
CA LEU A 371 18.91 -17.11 22.07
C LEU A 371 20.21 -17.72 21.53
N ALA A 372 20.62 -18.90 22.02
CA ALA A 372 21.80 -19.60 21.50
C ALA A 372 21.69 -20.02 20.02
N TRP A 373 20.47 -20.10 19.46
CA TRP A 373 20.26 -20.41 18.04
C TRP A 373 20.60 -19.20 17.15
N GLU A 374 20.40 -17.96 17.61
CA GLU A 374 20.77 -16.75 16.87
C GLU A 374 22.29 -16.59 16.68
N ALA A 375 23.09 -17.19 17.56
CA ALA A 375 24.55 -17.15 17.46
C ALA A 375 25.10 -17.91 16.23
N VAL A 376 24.26 -18.68 15.54
CA VAL A 376 24.65 -19.54 14.41
C VAL A 376 23.82 -19.29 13.14
N LEU A 377 22.84 -18.39 13.21
CA LEU A 377 22.12 -17.91 12.03
C LEU A 377 23.01 -16.94 11.23
N PRO A 378 22.91 -16.94 9.89
CA PRO A 378 23.73 -16.04 9.10
C PRO A 378 23.32 -14.59 9.31
N SER A 379 24.32 -13.71 9.33
CA SER A 379 24.13 -12.29 9.62
C SER A 379 24.69 -11.39 8.52
N ASN A 380 23.78 -10.66 7.87
CA ASN A 380 24.01 -9.45 7.08
C ASN A 380 25.26 -9.45 6.15
N THR A 381 25.25 -10.16 5.00
CA THR A 381 26.21 -9.94 3.86
C THR A 381 26.02 -10.80 2.57
N GLY A 382 24.86 -11.42 2.33
CA GLY A 382 24.59 -12.06 1.02
C GLY A 382 25.26 -13.43 0.81
N LEU A 383 25.43 -13.81 -0.46
CA LEU A 383 26.13 -15.03 -0.90
C LEU A 383 27.64 -14.82 -1.15
N GLY A 384 28.20 -13.68 -0.73
CA GLY A 384 29.61 -13.35 -0.93
C GLY A 384 30.56 -14.02 0.06
N ASN A 385 31.85 -13.97 -0.23
CA ASN A 385 32.89 -14.43 0.67
C ASN A 385 33.06 -13.45 1.85
N GLN A 386 32.94 -13.93 3.09
CA GLN A 386 32.91 -13.06 4.28
C GLN A 386 34.23 -13.02 5.04
N PRO A 387 34.54 -11.91 5.74
CA PRO A 387 35.55 -11.94 6.78
C PRO A 387 35.04 -12.86 7.90
N GLY A 388 35.57 -14.07 7.97
CA GLY A 388 35.17 -15.02 8.99
C GLY A 388 35.54 -14.51 10.39
N VAL A 389 34.65 -14.74 11.35
CA VAL A 389 34.83 -14.34 12.74
C VAL A 389 35.86 -15.26 13.39
N MET A 390 36.94 -14.68 13.91
CA MET A 390 38.01 -15.42 14.57
C MET A 390 37.67 -15.70 16.05
N TYR A 391 37.82 -16.96 16.46
CA TYR A 391 37.63 -17.45 17.82
C TYR A 391 38.92 -18.11 18.30
N THR A 392 39.48 -17.63 19.41
CA THR A 392 40.71 -18.19 19.99
C THR A 392 40.40 -19.06 21.20
N ILE A 393 40.70 -20.35 21.10
CA ILE A 393 40.64 -21.31 22.19
C ILE A 393 41.99 -21.30 22.90
N ALA A 394 42.08 -20.55 24.00
CA ALA A 394 43.32 -20.40 24.76
C ALA A 394 43.58 -21.57 25.73
N ASN A 395 42.53 -22.07 26.39
CA ASN A 395 42.60 -23.14 27.39
C ASN A 395 41.48 -24.16 27.15
N PRO A 396 41.73 -25.31 26.52
CA PRO A 396 40.71 -26.36 26.39
C PRO A 396 40.47 -27.02 27.76
N THR A 397 39.26 -26.88 28.31
CA THR A 397 38.90 -27.42 29.63
C THR A 397 38.42 -28.87 29.59
N PRO A 398 38.78 -29.73 30.57
CA PRO A 398 38.20 -31.06 30.68
C PRO A 398 36.73 -31.06 31.16
N ALA A 399 35.80 -31.21 30.23
CA ALA A 399 34.57 -31.99 30.28
C ALA A 399 33.47 -31.81 31.35
N GLN A 400 33.68 -31.30 32.57
CA GLN A 400 32.82 -31.71 33.71
C GLN A 400 32.07 -30.66 34.58
N SER A 401 32.11 -29.34 34.33
CA SER A 401 31.57 -28.42 35.37
C SER A 401 31.08 -27.00 34.97
N GLN A 402 30.19 -26.81 33.97
CA GLN A 402 29.50 -25.51 33.78
C GLN A 402 28.00 -25.64 33.41
N PRO A 403 27.11 -24.77 33.96
CA PRO A 403 25.68 -24.70 33.61
C PRO A 403 25.41 -23.86 32.34
N LEU A 404 24.20 -24.00 31.79
CA LEU A 404 23.79 -23.54 30.45
C LEU A 404 23.66 -22.02 30.23
N SER A 405 24.17 -21.18 31.13
CA SER A 405 24.08 -19.71 31.03
C SER A 405 25.43 -19.09 30.65
N GLY A 406 25.95 -19.43 29.46
CA GLY A 406 27.20 -18.84 28.94
C GLY A 406 28.04 -19.78 28.08
N PHE A 407 27.62 -20.03 26.83
CA PHE A 407 28.46 -20.72 25.84
C PHE A 407 29.57 -19.78 25.33
N LEU A 408 30.65 -19.64 26.11
CA LEU A 408 31.83 -18.83 25.77
C LEU A 408 32.87 -19.53 24.89
N TYR A 409 32.61 -20.78 24.47
CA TYR A 409 33.45 -21.51 23.51
C TYR A 409 32.58 -22.24 22.46
N PRO A 410 32.91 -22.15 21.15
CA PRO A 410 32.34 -23.02 20.15
C PRO A 410 33.10 -24.37 20.13
N GLY A 411 32.37 -25.49 20.21
CA GLY A 411 32.91 -26.82 19.86
C GLY A 411 32.56 -27.95 20.82
N GLN A 412 32.82 -27.78 22.13
CA GLN A 412 32.98 -28.93 23.02
C GLN A 412 31.68 -29.70 23.37
N ASP A 413 31.42 -30.78 22.63
CA ASP A 413 30.45 -31.81 22.99
C ASP A 413 30.99 -32.76 24.06
N VAL A 414 30.19 -33.04 25.09
CA VAL A 414 30.53 -34.02 26.14
C VAL A 414 29.26 -34.71 26.61
N TYR A 415 29.14 -36.03 26.40
CA TYR A 415 28.61 -36.97 27.40
C TYR A 415 29.06 -38.42 27.12
N LEU A 416 29.01 -39.24 28.16
CA LEU A 416 29.48 -40.62 28.19
C LEU A 416 28.67 -41.53 27.26
N SER A 417 29.31 -42.06 26.21
CA SER A 417 28.80 -43.26 25.54
C SER A 417 29.92 -44.13 24.99
N VAL A 418 29.60 -45.41 24.77
CA VAL A 418 30.59 -46.48 24.60
C VAL A 418 31.06 -46.60 23.14
N ARG A 419 31.95 -45.70 22.72
CA ARG A 419 32.91 -45.98 21.63
C ARG A 419 34.30 -45.45 22.01
N THR A 420 35.33 -46.22 21.68
CA THR A 420 36.71 -46.03 22.16
C THR A 420 37.49 -44.94 21.41
N GLN A 421 36.97 -43.71 21.37
CA GLN A 421 37.82 -42.52 21.24
C GLN A 421 37.98 -41.90 22.62
N THR A 422 39.04 -42.31 23.32
CA THR A 422 39.35 -41.88 24.70
C THR A 422 39.97 -40.47 24.78
N SER A 423 39.96 -39.71 23.69
CA SER A 423 40.59 -38.40 23.58
C SER A 423 39.85 -37.48 22.61
N TRP A 424 38.71 -36.94 23.05
CA TRP A 424 38.15 -35.73 22.46
C TRP A 424 39.00 -34.54 22.91
N SER A 425 39.87 -34.04 22.03
CA SER A 425 40.72 -32.89 22.30
C SER A 425 40.42 -31.75 21.33
N VAL A 426 39.74 -30.72 21.83
CA VAL A 426 39.74 -29.41 21.17
C VAL A 426 41.14 -28.83 21.32
N SER A 427 41.83 -28.60 20.20
CA SER A 427 43.16 -27.99 20.25
C SER A 427 43.06 -26.54 20.71
N SER A 428 44.06 -26.07 21.46
CA SER A 428 44.25 -24.63 21.59
C SER A 428 44.65 -24.05 20.23
N GLY A 429 44.00 -22.96 19.81
CA GLY A 429 44.17 -22.43 18.46
C GLY A 429 43.17 -21.34 18.11
N THR A 430 43.37 -20.72 16.96
CA THR A 430 42.48 -19.68 16.44
C THR A 430 41.73 -20.22 15.22
N TYR A 431 40.41 -20.11 15.27
CA TYR A 431 39.48 -20.71 14.30
C TYR A 431 38.61 -19.63 13.67
N THR A 432 38.35 -19.75 12.37
CA THR A 432 37.62 -18.73 11.59
C THR A 432 36.27 -19.30 11.15
N ILE A 433 35.17 -18.74 11.65
CA ILE A 433 33.79 -19.15 11.31
C ILE A 433 33.17 -18.13 10.35
N TYR A 434 32.62 -18.60 9.24
CA TYR A 434 32.01 -17.76 8.21
C TYR A 434 30.47 -17.74 8.35
N PRO A 435 29.84 -16.65 8.81
CA PRO A 435 28.40 -16.57 9.07
C PRO A 435 27.59 -16.14 7.84
N GLY A 436 28.04 -16.48 6.63
CA GLY A 436 27.34 -16.15 5.37
C GLY A 436 26.44 -17.28 4.88
N LEU A 437 25.43 -16.97 4.06
CA LEU A 437 24.47 -17.99 3.57
C LEU A 437 25.16 -19.06 2.74
N ALA A 438 26.13 -18.66 1.91
CA ALA A 438 26.84 -19.59 1.04
C ALA A 438 27.66 -20.62 1.86
N GLN A 439 28.10 -20.26 3.07
CA GLN A 439 28.75 -21.17 4.01
C GLN A 439 27.73 -21.93 4.88
N THR A 440 26.58 -21.34 5.20
CA THR A 440 25.45 -22.05 5.81
C THR A 440 25.01 -23.24 4.96
N PHE A 441 24.81 -23.04 3.65
CA PHE A 441 24.33 -24.06 2.69
C PHE A 441 25.45 -24.83 1.94
N GLY A 442 26.71 -24.44 2.13
CA GLY A 442 27.86 -24.96 1.37
C GLY A 442 28.81 -25.84 2.17
N GLU A 443 30.02 -26.04 1.63
CA GLU A 443 31.05 -26.96 2.15
C GLU A 443 31.72 -26.48 3.43
N TYR A 444 31.72 -25.17 3.68
CA TYR A 444 32.51 -24.56 4.73
C TYR A 444 32.14 -25.07 6.13
N HIS A 445 33.18 -25.39 6.89
CA HIS A 445 33.09 -25.99 8.23
C HIS A 445 32.66 -24.96 9.28
N PHE A 446 31.74 -25.36 10.17
CA PHE A 446 31.41 -24.63 11.40
C PHE A 446 32.09 -25.22 12.66
N PHE A 447 32.86 -26.29 12.49
CA PHE A 447 33.44 -27.08 13.58
C PHE A 447 34.96 -26.84 13.72
N PRO A 448 35.47 -26.48 14.91
CA PRO A 448 36.90 -26.36 15.19
C PRO A 448 37.58 -27.70 15.59
N GLU A 449 37.02 -28.84 15.22
CA GLU A 449 37.36 -30.17 15.77
C GLU A 449 37.53 -31.26 14.71
N TYR A 450 38.10 -32.39 15.15
CA TYR A 450 38.55 -33.60 14.43
C TYR A 450 39.97 -33.58 13.83
N ASN A 451 40.78 -34.52 14.33
CA ASN A 451 41.98 -35.05 13.67
C ASN A 451 41.99 -36.59 13.81
N PRO A 452 41.86 -37.37 12.72
CA PRO A 452 41.14 -37.07 11.49
C PRO A 452 39.88 -37.95 11.40
N GLU A 453 38.69 -37.37 11.52
CA GLU A 453 37.45 -38.09 11.22
C GLU A 453 37.06 -37.83 9.75
N TYR A 454 36.86 -38.91 8.99
CA TYR A 454 36.70 -38.87 7.54
C TYR A 454 35.50 -38.03 7.08
N ALA A 455 34.46 -37.89 7.91
CA ALA A 455 33.31 -37.01 7.63
C ALA A 455 33.70 -35.53 7.51
N ALA A 456 34.61 -35.07 8.37
CA ALA A 456 35.10 -33.69 8.37
C ALA A 456 35.97 -33.40 7.15
N SER A 457 36.78 -34.36 6.67
CA SER A 457 37.59 -34.19 5.45
C SER A 457 36.80 -34.24 4.13
N HIS A 458 35.50 -34.56 4.18
CA HIS A 458 34.60 -34.64 3.01
C HIS A 458 33.47 -33.59 3.06
N ALA A 459 33.66 -32.49 3.81
CA ALA A 459 32.71 -31.38 3.91
C ALA A 459 31.27 -31.80 4.27
N LEU A 460 31.10 -32.91 5.03
CA LEU A 460 29.82 -33.50 5.40
C LEU A 460 28.90 -33.81 4.19
N ASN A 461 29.51 -34.06 3.02
CA ASN A 461 28.88 -34.21 1.70
C ASN A 461 28.02 -32.99 1.27
N CYS A 462 28.33 -31.78 1.76
CA CYS A 462 27.61 -30.55 1.41
C CYS A 462 28.17 -29.79 0.21
N SER A 463 28.81 -30.52 -0.72
CA SER A 463 29.36 -29.90 -1.93
C SER A 463 28.28 -29.34 -2.85
N ASN A 464 28.60 -28.17 -3.40
CA ASN A 464 27.79 -27.44 -4.35
C ASN A 464 28.42 -27.40 -5.75
N GLU A 465 29.59 -27.99 -5.89
CA GLU A 465 30.32 -28.10 -7.15
C GLU A 465 29.93 -29.38 -7.88
N LYS A 466 29.87 -29.29 -9.21
CA LYS A 466 29.81 -30.47 -10.09
C LYS A 466 31.19 -31.15 -10.10
N GLN A 467 31.23 -32.46 -10.36
CA GLN A 467 32.41 -33.31 -10.19
C GLN A 467 32.88 -33.47 -8.73
N SER A 468 31.95 -33.37 -7.78
CA SER A 468 32.18 -33.51 -6.34
C SER A 468 31.09 -34.38 -5.73
N TYR A 469 31.45 -35.24 -4.76
CA TYR A 469 30.54 -36.20 -4.10
C TYR A 469 29.56 -35.54 -3.10
N GLY A 470 29.08 -34.33 -3.41
CA GLY A 470 28.13 -33.58 -2.59
C GLY A 470 26.68 -33.84 -2.97
N VAL A 471 25.83 -33.90 -1.94
CA VAL A 471 24.39 -34.11 -2.06
C VAL A 471 23.58 -32.86 -1.68
N GLY A 472 24.23 -31.70 -1.48
CA GLY A 472 23.58 -30.45 -1.10
C GLY A 472 22.43 -30.08 -2.06
N THR A 473 21.30 -29.59 -1.55
CA THR A 473 20.12 -29.28 -2.38
C THR A 473 19.80 -27.81 -2.56
N TYR A 474 20.32 -26.92 -1.72
CA TYR A 474 20.17 -25.47 -1.95
C TYR A 474 21.02 -25.03 -3.16
N TRP A 475 20.38 -24.67 -4.28
CA TRP A 475 21.10 -24.22 -5.47
C TRP A 475 21.71 -22.83 -5.28
N MET A 476 22.95 -22.67 -5.74
CA MET A 476 23.71 -21.42 -5.76
C MET A 476 24.28 -21.16 -7.17
N PRO A 477 24.36 -19.89 -7.61
CA PRO A 477 25.01 -19.54 -8.88
C PRO A 477 26.48 -19.99 -8.93
N THR A 478 26.98 -20.37 -10.11
CA THR A 478 28.40 -20.74 -10.29
C THR A 478 29.36 -19.66 -9.78
N ALA A 479 29.04 -18.38 -10.03
CA ALA A 479 29.82 -17.24 -9.56
C ALA A 479 29.86 -17.12 -8.01
N THR A 480 28.78 -17.48 -7.31
CA THR A 480 28.77 -17.59 -5.85
C THR A 480 29.74 -18.68 -5.39
N ILE A 481 29.65 -19.87 -6.00
CA ILE A 481 30.48 -21.01 -5.60
C ILE A 481 31.96 -20.72 -5.89
N GLN A 482 32.27 -20.14 -7.05
CA GLN A 482 33.60 -19.63 -7.41
C GLN A 482 34.14 -18.57 -6.42
N ALA A 483 33.28 -17.67 -5.94
CA ALA A 483 33.67 -16.64 -5.01
C ALA A 483 33.98 -17.18 -3.61
N ILE A 484 33.37 -18.31 -3.20
CA ILE A 484 33.59 -18.90 -1.87
C ILE A 484 34.57 -20.07 -1.86
N SER A 485 34.76 -20.82 -2.96
CA SER A 485 35.54 -22.07 -2.99
C SER A 485 37.02 -21.86 -2.66
N ALA A 486 37.64 -22.90 -2.10
CA ALA A 486 39.09 -22.97 -1.88
C ALA A 486 39.86 -23.35 -3.16
N LYS A 487 39.18 -23.76 -4.23
CA LYS A 487 39.77 -24.07 -5.53
C LYS A 487 39.91 -22.79 -6.38
N PRO A 488 40.87 -22.72 -7.32
CA PRO A 488 40.92 -21.62 -8.29
C PRO A 488 39.61 -21.55 -9.10
N PRO A 489 39.03 -20.36 -9.35
CA PRO A 489 37.69 -20.22 -9.96
C PRO A 489 37.50 -20.93 -11.31
N GLU A 490 38.56 -21.05 -12.10
CA GLU A 490 38.59 -21.77 -13.39
C GLU A 490 38.40 -23.29 -13.24
N ASN A 491 38.64 -23.84 -12.04
CA ASN A 491 38.46 -25.26 -11.70
C ASN A 491 37.16 -25.52 -10.92
N VAL A 492 36.34 -24.50 -10.70
CA VAL A 492 35.06 -24.59 -9.98
C VAL A 492 33.92 -24.65 -11.01
N THR A 493 33.21 -25.77 -11.06
CA THR A 493 32.06 -25.95 -11.95
C THR A 493 30.76 -25.94 -11.16
N GLY A 494 29.77 -25.17 -11.64
CA GLY A 494 28.44 -25.11 -11.02
C GLY A 494 27.65 -26.40 -11.23
N ARG A 495 26.60 -26.58 -10.42
CA ARG A 495 25.74 -27.79 -10.39
C ARG A 495 25.29 -28.25 -11.76
N ALA A 496 25.11 -29.58 -11.90
CA ALA A 496 24.56 -30.18 -13.11
C ALA A 496 23.06 -29.90 -13.27
N PHE A 497 22.35 -29.69 -12.16
CA PHE A 497 20.91 -29.45 -12.12
C PHE A 497 20.56 -27.95 -12.12
N THR A 498 19.43 -27.60 -12.73
CA THR A 498 18.91 -26.23 -12.71
C THR A 498 18.39 -25.85 -11.32
N GLN A 499 18.31 -24.54 -11.03
CA GLN A 499 17.71 -24.06 -9.79
C GLN A 499 16.29 -24.61 -9.59
N ALA A 500 15.46 -24.63 -10.65
CA ALA A 500 14.10 -25.13 -10.59
C ALA A 500 14.02 -26.60 -10.15
N GLN A 501 14.88 -27.48 -10.69
CA GLN A 501 14.94 -28.89 -10.27
C GLN A 501 15.41 -29.04 -8.82
N MET A 502 16.39 -28.25 -8.41
CA MET A 502 16.94 -28.29 -7.06
C MET A 502 15.97 -27.76 -6.01
N ASP A 503 15.24 -26.69 -6.32
CA ASP A 503 14.23 -26.08 -5.43
C ASP A 503 13.07 -27.04 -5.12
N GLN A 504 12.80 -28.04 -5.96
CA GLN A 504 11.82 -29.10 -5.67
C GLN A 504 12.30 -30.13 -4.65
N ARG A 505 13.62 -30.30 -4.46
CA ARG A 505 14.22 -31.35 -3.59
C ARG A 505 14.07 -31.01 -2.10
N ALA A 506 14.04 -32.04 -1.26
CA ALA A 506 14.13 -31.86 0.18
C ALA A 506 15.42 -31.10 0.55
N LEU A 507 15.32 -30.15 1.48
CA LEU A 507 16.44 -29.34 1.90
C LEU A 507 17.34 -30.12 2.84
N ASN A 508 18.63 -30.17 2.51
CA ASN A 508 19.68 -30.61 3.41
C ASN A 508 20.78 -29.54 3.56
N CYS A 509 21.89 -29.91 4.21
CA CYS A 509 23.11 -29.09 4.26
C CYS A 509 22.95 -27.68 4.82
N THR A 510 21.95 -27.45 5.66
CA THR A 510 21.78 -26.22 6.44
C THR A 510 21.83 -26.52 7.93
N THR A 511 22.03 -25.49 8.76
CA THR A 511 22.15 -25.67 10.22
C THR A 511 20.80 -25.98 10.85
N PHE A 512 20.80 -26.74 11.94
CA PHE A 512 19.58 -27.09 12.69
C PHE A 512 18.83 -25.83 13.20
N ALA A 513 19.57 -24.77 13.55
CA ALA A 513 18.99 -23.46 13.83
C ALA A 513 18.31 -22.80 12.62
N MET A 514 18.82 -22.99 11.40
CA MET A 514 18.22 -22.45 10.19
C MET A 514 16.88 -23.12 9.86
N PHE A 515 16.76 -24.45 10.09
CA PHE A 515 15.48 -25.14 10.03
C PHE A 515 14.48 -24.59 11.07
N ALA A 516 14.94 -24.33 12.30
CA ALA A 516 14.10 -23.72 13.34
C ALA A 516 13.64 -22.29 12.98
N ALA A 517 14.54 -21.46 12.43
CA ALA A 517 14.22 -20.12 11.94
C ALA A 517 13.20 -20.14 10.79
N PHE A 518 13.38 -21.05 9.83
CA PHE A 518 12.43 -21.25 8.74
C PHE A 518 11.04 -21.63 9.27
N CYS A 519 10.93 -22.63 10.16
CA CYS A 519 9.63 -23.04 10.67
C CYS A 519 8.95 -21.96 11.51
N ALA A 520 9.72 -21.14 12.23
CA ALA A 520 9.20 -19.98 12.95
C ALA A 520 8.60 -18.92 12.00
N TRP A 521 9.31 -18.60 10.92
CA TRP A 521 8.84 -17.68 9.88
C TRP A 521 7.62 -18.23 9.13
N ASP A 522 7.59 -19.54 8.84
CA ASP A 522 6.51 -20.20 8.11
C ASP A 522 5.23 -20.43 8.97
N GLY A 523 5.17 -19.86 10.18
CA GLY A 523 3.99 -19.88 11.05
C GLY A 523 3.88 -21.08 11.99
N GLY A 524 5.00 -21.70 12.36
CA GLY A 524 5.05 -22.87 13.25
C GLY A 524 6.33 -22.92 14.09
N GLN A 525 6.84 -24.13 14.31
CA GLN A 525 8.14 -24.40 14.91
C GLN A 525 8.73 -25.69 14.32
N LEU A 526 10.03 -25.94 14.52
CA LEU A 526 10.62 -27.23 14.18
C LEU A 526 9.97 -28.34 15.03
N VAL A 527 9.70 -29.50 14.43
CA VAL A 527 9.03 -30.61 15.12
C VAL A 527 9.75 -31.02 16.41
N THR A 528 9.01 -31.26 17.50
CA THR A 528 9.63 -31.77 18.73
C THR A 528 9.87 -33.28 18.67
N GLU A 529 10.85 -33.76 19.43
CA GLU A 529 11.16 -35.18 19.55
C GLU A 529 9.94 -36.01 19.96
N GLU A 530 9.12 -35.51 20.88
CA GLU A 530 7.95 -36.22 21.40
C GLU A 530 6.86 -36.39 20.33
N VAL A 531 6.62 -35.34 19.52
CA VAL A 531 5.68 -35.39 18.39
C VAL A 531 6.20 -36.33 17.31
N MET A 532 7.48 -36.19 16.93
CA MET A 532 8.08 -37.05 15.91
C MET A 532 8.09 -38.51 16.33
N GLN A 533 8.48 -38.79 17.58
CA GLN A 533 8.47 -40.13 18.14
C GLN A 533 7.05 -40.71 18.11
N HIS A 534 6.01 -39.96 18.50
CA HIS A 534 4.62 -40.45 18.43
C HIS A 534 4.21 -40.88 17.01
N VAL A 535 4.61 -40.13 15.98
CA VAL A 535 4.35 -40.43 14.57
C VAL A 535 5.12 -41.66 14.10
N VAL A 536 6.41 -41.79 14.43
CA VAL A 536 7.27 -42.88 13.88
C VAL A 536 7.31 -44.16 14.73
N ASN A 537 6.88 -44.12 16.00
CA ASN A 537 7.09 -45.21 16.96
C ASN A 537 6.61 -46.57 16.41
N GLY A 538 7.54 -47.51 16.20
CA GLY A 538 7.28 -48.85 15.66
C GLY A 538 6.84 -48.92 14.19
N ARG A 539 6.72 -47.79 13.47
CA ARG A 539 6.09 -47.71 12.12
C ARG A 539 7.07 -47.56 10.96
N ILE A 540 8.29 -47.10 11.23
CA ILE A 540 9.37 -47.01 10.22
C ILE A 540 10.08 -48.35 9.97
N GLY A 541 9.78 -49.39 10.76
CA GLY A 541 10.31 -50.74 10.59
C GLY A 541 11.78 -50.88 11.01
N SER A 542 12.51 -51.78 10.36
CA SER A 542 13.97 -51.90 10.48
C SER A 542 14.60 -51.70 9.11
N ALA A 543 15.66 -50.91 9.05
CA ALA A 543 16.40 -50.64 7.81
C ALA A 543 17.00 -51.94 7.25
N GLY A 544 16.54 -52.37 6.07
CA GLY A 544 16.94 -53.65 5.52
C GLY A 544 16.54 -53.95 4.08
N ASN A 545 15.99 -52.99 3.32
CA ASN A 545 15.57 -53.28 1.94
C ASN A 545 15.70 -52.07 0.99
N CYS A 546 16.87 -51.93 0.37
CA CYS A 546 17.21 -50.87 -0.60
C CYS A 546 16.48 -51.00 -1.96
N THR A 547 15.62 -52.02 -2.12
CA THR A 547 15.00 -52.41 -3.40
C THR A 547 13.77 -51.59 -3.78
N ASN A 548 13.24 -50.76 -2.88
CA ASN A 548 11.96 -50.07 -3.07
C ASN A 548 12.09 -48.60 -3.51
N GLY A 549 13.27 -48.19 -4.00
CA GLY A 549 13.52 -46.80 -4.42
C GLY A 549 13.78 -45.81 -3.27
N ILE A 550 13.82 -46.28 -2.02
CA ILE A 550 14.00 -45.46 -0.82
C ILE A 550 15.49 -45.34 -0.47
N ASN A 551 15.99 -44.11 -0.36
CA ASN A 551 17.35 -43.85 0.10
C ASN A 551 17.42 -43.86 1.63
N MET A 552 17.93 -44.95 2.19
CA MET A 552 18.06 -45.14 3.63
C MET A 552 19.43 -45.76 4.00
N ALA A 553 19.87 -45.51 5.22
CA ALA A 553 20.98 -46.22 5.85
C ALA A 553 20.56 -46.65 7.26
N ASP A 554 21.13 -47.77 7.72
CA ASP A 554 20.98 -48.20 9.10
C ASP A 554 22.08 -47.62 10.00
N ASP A 555 21.82 -47.56 11.31
CA ASP A 555 22.82 -47.15 12.30
C ASP A 555 23.94 -48.20 12.51
N SER A 556 23.93 -49.30 11.75
CA SER A 556 24.85 -50.45 11.84
C SER A 556 25.89 -50.47 10.71
N SER A 557 26.00 -49.36 9.97
CA SER A 557 26.88 -49.07 8.82
C SER A 557 26.56 -49.76 7.50
N LYS A 558 25.37 -50.37 7.36
CA LYS A 558 24.86 -50.85 6.06
C LYS A 558 24.20 -49.69 5.31
N ALA A 559 25.03 -48.90 4.64
CA ALA A 559 24.58 -47.94 3.64
C ALA A 559 23.93 -48.70 2.46
N CYS A 560 22.74 -48.28 2.04
CA CYS A 560 22.17 -48.73 0.77
C CYS A 560 22.98 -48.18 -0.41
N TYR A 561 22.94 -48.88 -1.55
CA TYR A 561 23.26 -48.26 -2.82
C TYR A 561 22.28 -47.11 -3.06
N ALA A 562 22.80 -45.90 -3.25
CA ALA A 562 21.96 -44.72 -3.45
C ALA A 562 21.18 -44.81 -4.76
N VAL A 563 19.87 -44.71 -4.66
CA VAL A 563 18.94 -44.58 -5.77
C VAL A 563 19.00 -43.15 -6.28
N TRP A 564 19.02 -42.99 -7.61
CA TRP A 564 19.00 -41.72 -8.28
C TRP A 564 17.58 -41.36 -8.70
N TYR A 565 17.08 -40.21 -8.25
CA TYR A 565 15.76 -39.70 -8.65
C TYR A 565 15.84 -38.93 -9.97
N GLU A 566 16.95 -38.24 -10.20
CA GLU A 566 17.39 -37.80 -11.53
C GLU A 566 18.87 -38.19 -11.66
N ALA A 567 19.25 -38.86 -12.74
CA ALA A 567 20.63 -39.28 -12.95
C ALA A 567 21.50 -38.10 -13.44
N GLY A 568 22.59 -37.80 -12.73
CA GLY A 568 23.66 -36.92 -13.21
C GLY A 568 24.82 -37.75 -13.78
N SER A 569 25.34 -37.39 -14.96
CA SER A 569 26.46 -38.11 -15.61
C SER A 569 27.84 -37.76 -15.05
N ASP A 570 27.96 -36.64 -14.34
CA ASP A 570 29.24 -35.93 -14.12
C ASP A 570 29.56 -35.71 -12.63
N ALA A 571 29.22 -36.69 -11.78
CA ALA A 571 29.43 -36.66 -10.33
C ALA A 571 28.92 -35.37 -9.63
N ASP A 572 27.61 -35.12 -9.75
CA ASP A 572 26.84 -34.25 -8.86
C ASP A 572 25.80 -35.14 -8.16
N ASP A 573 26.07 -35.50 -6.90
CA ASP A 573 25.30 -36.51 -6.16
C ASP A 573 23.96 -35.98 -5.62
N SER A 574 23.65 -34.69 -5.78
CA SER A 574 22.39 -34.10 -5.34
C SER A 574 21.15 -34.69 -6.03
N GLY A 575 21.34 -35.34 -7.18
CA GLY A 575 20.35 -36.17 -7.88
C GLY A 575 19.72 -37.29 -7.02
N ARG A 576 20.39 -37.66 -5.92
CA ARG A 576 19.98 -38.69 -4.96
C ARG A 576 18.99 -38.20 -3.88
N ILE A 577 18.81 -36.90 -3.69
CA ILE A 577 17.82 -36.37 -2.74
C ILE A 577 16.49 -36.15 -3.47
N ALA A 578 15.44 -36.83 -3.03
CA ALA A 578 14.12 -36.74 -3.64
C ALA A 578 13.51 -35.35 -3.43
N PRO A 579 12.71 -34.85 -4.39
CA PRO A 579 11.54 -34.05 -4.06
C PRO A 579 10.64 -34.81 -3.07
N PRO A 580 10.13 -34.16 -2.01
CA PRO A 580 9.34 -34.86 -0.98
C PRO A 580 8.11 -35.56 -1.54
N GLY A 581 7.88 -36.78 -1.08
CA GLY A 581 6.71 -37.58 -1.37
C GLY A 581 6.71 -38.35 -2.69
N ARG A 582 7.85 -38.41 -3.40
CA ARG A 582 7.95 -39.14 -4.69
C ARG A 582 7.82 -40.66 -4.55
N ILE A 583 8.19 -41.25 -3.40
CA ILE A 583 8.08 -42.70 -3.18
C ILE A 583 6.81 -43.04 -2.41
N ALA A 584 5.80 -43.57 -3.10
CA ALA A 584 4.52 -43.99 -2.49
C ALA A 584 4.64 -45.07 -1.39
N ALA A 585 5.76 -45.80 -1.33
CA ALA A 585 6.05 -46.76 -0.26
C ALA A 585 6.64 -46.11 1.00
N ASP A 586 7.24 -44.92 0.88
CA ASP A 586 7.79 -44.14 1.99
C ASP A 586 6.69 -43.28 2.62
N VAL A 587 5.70 -43.98 3.18
CA VAL A 587 4.56 -43.38 3.88
C VAL A 587 4.42 -44.01 5.26
N VAL A 588 4.39 -43.17 6.29
CA VAL A 588 4.12 -43.53 7.69
C VAL A 588 2.72 -43.04 8.06
N LYS A 589 1.96 -43.89 8.76
CA LYS A 589 0.60 -43.58 9.24
C LYS A 589 0.46 -43.94 10.71
N ILE A 590 -0.29 -43.17 11.48
CA ILE A 590 -0.58 -43.48 12.89
C ILE A 590 -1.56 -44.64 12.98
N ALA A 591 -2.70 -44.56 12.28
CA ALA A 591 -3.64 -45.66 12.04
C ALA A 591 -3.79 -45.97 10.53
N PRO A 592 -4.22 -47.18 10.11
CA PRO A 592 -4.27 -47.56 8.69
C PRO A 592 -5.15 -46.67 7.79
N SER A 593 -6.24 -46.15 8.37
CA SER A 593 -7.19 -45.22 7.75
C SER A 593 -6.65 -43.81 7.52
N ASP A 594 -5.63 -43.40 8.28
CA ASP A 594 -5.16 -42.02 8.29
C ASP A 594 -4.47 -41.66 6.96
N GLU A 595 -4.48 -40.37 6.61
CA GLU A 595 -3.51 -39.86 5.65
C GLU A 595 -2.10 -39.99 6.24
N GLY A 596 -1.12 -40.32 5.40
CA GLY A 596 0.24 -40.58 5.86
C GLY A 596 1.23 -39.46 5.55
N TRP A 597 2.23 -39.34 6.41
CA TRP A 597 3.43 -38.52 6.23
C TRP A 597 4.42 -39.23 5.32
N PHE A 598 5.03 -38.50 4.39
CA PHE A 598 6.03 -39.03 3.48
C PHE A 598 7.45 -38.85 4.02
N ASP A 599 8.39 -39.61 3.44
CA ASP A 599 9.84 -39.42 3.59
C ASP A 599 10.31 -39.56 5.06
N LEU A 600 9.72 -40.50 5.80
CA LEU A 600 10.07 -40.82 7.20
C LEU A 600 10.84 -42.13 7.32
N LYS A 601 10.85 -42.96 6.26
CA LYS A 601 11.60 -44.21 6.15
C LYS A 601 12.87 -44.04 5.32
N GLY A 602 13.17 -42.83 4.83
CA GLY A 602 14.31 -42.54 3.97
C GLY A 602 14.27 -41.10 3.46
N ASN A 603 15.08 -40.86 2.42
CA ASN A 603 15.47 -39.54 1.93
C ASN A 603 16.46 -38.84 2.87
N LEU A 604 16.01 -38.21 3.96
CA LEU A 604 16.88 -37.53 4.92
C LEU A 604 16.48 -37.88 6.38
N LEU A 605 17.48 -37.85 7.27
CA LEU A 605 17.27 -37.89 8.72
C LEU A 605 16.69 -36.56 9.17
N GLU A 606 15.66 -36.59 9.99
CA GLU A 606 14.92 -35.38 10.32
C GLU A 606 15.32 -34.78 11.65
N THR A 607 15.72 -33.52 11.59
CA THR A 607 16.07 -32.70 12.75
C THR A 607 14.84 -32.47 13.64
N VAL A 608 14.99 -32.70 14.94
CA VAL A 608 13.94 -32.46 15.94
C VAL A 608 14.45 -31.61 17.10
N VAL A 609 13.56 -30.91 17.80
CA VAL A 609 13.87 -30.20 19.06
C VAL A 609 13.45 -31.05 20.25
N LYS A 610 14.34 -31.24 21.22
CA LYS A 610 14.04 -31.93 22.50
C LYS A 610 13.41 -30.95 23.48
N SER A 611 12.68 -31.45 24.47
CA SER A 611 12.11 -30.68 25.59
C SER A 611 13.09 -29.86 26.45
N ASN A 612 14.41 -29.96 26.23
CA ASN A 612 15.45 -29.14 26.85
C ASN A 612 16.14 -28.15 25.88
N ASP A 613 15.45 -27.78 24.79
CA ASP A 613 15.88 -26.84 23.73
C ASP A 613 17.17 -27.23 23.00
N ARG A 614 17.62 -28.48 23.17
CA ARG A 614 18.65 -29.13 22.36
C ARG A 614 18.03 -29.75 21.12
N PHE A 615 18.88 -30.06 20.14
CA PHE A 615 18.45 -30.78 18.96
C PHE A 615 18.68 -32.29 19.12
N ASP A 616 18.05 -33.06 18.25
CA ASP A 616 18.27 -34.48 17.99
C ASP A 616 17.89 -34.75 16.53
N TYR A 617 17.92 -36.00 16.07
CA TYR A 617 17.30 -36.41 14.80
C TYR A 617 16.49 -37.70 14.94
N LYS A 618 15.60 -37.97 13.99
CA LYS A 618 14.78 -39.19 13.91
C LYS A 618 14.60 -39.66 12.44
N GLY A 619 13.99 -40.82 12.27
CA GLY A 619 13.75 -41.43 10.95
C GLY A 619 14.97 -42.18 10.39
N TYR A 620 14.98 -42.38 9.07
CA TYR A 620 16.10 -42.90 8.29
C TYR A 620 16.38 -41.93 7.14
N GLY A 621 17.63 -41.82 6.69
CA GLY A 621 17.99 -40.99 5.55
C GLY A 621 19.15 -41.57 4.75
N LEU A 622 19.55 -40.89 3.67
CA LEU A 622 20.70 -41.23 2.86
C LEU A 622 21.99 -41.19 3.71
N GLY A 623 22.50 -42.34 4.12
CA GLY A 623 23.77 -42.46 4.82
C GLY A 623 24.87 -43.04 3.95
N TYR A 624 26.09 -42.50 4.10
CA TYR A 624 27.31 -43.05 3.51
C TYR A 624 28.10 -43.81 4.58
N ALA A 625 28.97 -44.74 4.18
CA ALA A 625 29.93 -45.37 5.11
C ALA A 625 30.86 -44.36 5.82
N SER A 626 31.05 -43.18 5.21
CA SER A 626 31.78 -42.04 5.77
C SER A 626 30.97 -41.14 6.69
N VAL A 627 29.64 -41.23 6.67
CA VAL A 627 28.72 -40.42 7.48
C VAL A 627 27.93 -41.38 8.39
N THR A 628 28.66 -42.15 9.19
CA THR A 628 28.07 -43.06 10.18
C THR A 628 27.52 -42.25 11.34
N HIS A 629 26.22 -41.93 11.33
CA HIS A 629 25.60 -41.20 12.43
C HIS A 629 25.66 -42.00 13.73
N HIS A 630 26.33 -41.45 14.74
CA HIS A 630 26.54 -42.12 16.00
C HIS A 630 25.37 -41.83 16.95
N LYS A 631 24.69 -42.88 17.44
CA LYS A 631 23.50 -42.84 18.34
C LYS A 631 23.63 -42.07 19.67
N ALA A 632 24.75 -41.40 19.89
CA ALA A 632 25.09 -40.77 21.16
C ALA A 632 26.00 -39.53 21.01
N GLN A 633 26.03 -38.91 19.82
CA GLN A 633 26.49 -37.54 19.67
C GLN A 633 25.40 -36.57 20.13
N ILE A 634 25.78 -35.49 20.80
CA ILE A 634 24.86 -34.39 21.13
C ILE A 634 24.68 -33.57 19.85
N MET A 635 23.44 -33.22 19.50
CA MET A 635 23.22 -32.32 18.36
C MET A 635 23.17 -30.87 18.85
N THR A 636 24.01 -30.04 18.25
CA THR A 636 24.08 -28.60 18.52
C THR A 636 23.29 -27.80 17.45
N PRO A 637 23.00 -26.50 17.69
CA PRO A 637 22.36 -25.66 16.68
C PRO A 637 23.16 -25.49 15.38
N ARG A 638 24.48 -25.78 15.37
CA ARG A 638 25.38 -25.68 14.20
C ARG A 638 25.40 -26.93 13.32
N ASN A 639 24.84 -28.05 13.79
CA ASN A 639 24.90 -29.30 13.05
C ASN A 639 24.21 -29.13 11.69
N LYS A 640 24.87 -29.62 10.64
CA LYS A 640 24.40 -29.69 9.25
C LYS A 640 25.00 -30.93 8.60
N GLY A 641 24.47 -31.36 7.46
CA GLY A 641 25.05 -32.44 6.66
C GLY A 641 24.17 -32.82 5.48
N GLY A 642 24.74 -33.56 4.53
CA GLY A 642 24.03 -34.02 3.34
C GLY A 642 22.89 -35.01 3.60
N SER A 643 22.88 -35.62 4.78
CA SER A 643 21.91 -36.60 5.24
C SER A 643 20.82 -36.02 6.15
N PHE A 644 20.88 -34.74 6.53
CA PHE A 644 19.93 -34.13 7.46
C PHE A 644 18.94 -33.20 6.76
N GLY A 645 17.65 -33.47 6.97
CA GLY A 645 16.50 -32.64 6.61
C GLY A 645 15.72 -32.23 7.86
N ALA A 646 14.48 -31.75 7.64
CA ALA A 646 13.56 -31.38 8.70
C ALA A 646 12.14 -31.14 8.17
N ARG A 647 11.15 -31.17 9.06
CA ARG A 647 9.77 -30.72 8.83
C ARG A 647 9.27 -29.86 9.99
N CYS A 648 8.30 -28.98 9.69
CA CYS A 648 7.71 -28.10 10.69
C CYS A 648 6.47 -28.73 11.35
N MET A 649 6.17 -28.30 12.57
CA MET A 649 4.91 -28.54 13.26
C MET A 649 4.19 -27.22 13.58
N ARG A 650 2.87 -27.29 13.73
CA ARG A 650 1.99 -26.13 13.99
C ARG A 650 1.00 -26.47 15.10
N LEU A 651 0.61 -25.47 15.88
CA LEU A 651 -0.42 -25.58 16.91
C LEU A 651 -1.64 -24.75 16.47
N LYS A 652 -2.75 -25.42 16.14
CA LYS A 652 -4.01 -24.79 15.72
C LYS A 652 -5.09 -25.04 16.76
#